data_AF-V6KUV9-F1
#
_entry.id   AF-V6KUV9-F1
#
_cell.length_a   1.000
_cell.length_b   1.000
_cell.length_c   1.000
_cell.angle_alpha   90.00
_cell.angle_beta   90.00
_cell.angle_gamma   90.00
#
_symmetry.space_group_name_H-M   'P 1'
#
loop_
_entity.id
_entity.type
_entity.pdbx_description
1 polymer ?
#
loop_
_entity_poly.entity_id
_entity_poly.type
_entity_poly.pdbx_seq_one_letter_code
_entity_poly.pdbx_strand_id
1 'polypeptide(L)'
;TALTSGEPQLAIHRGVLSLPRLTSAAAPALVPPRRETWRLDVTEEGSLENLALLPAPEAEAPLQPGQVRLAVRAAGLNFRDALGALGMYPGGVRIGAEAAGVVMETAPDVTDLVPGDRVFGMVAGSAGPLGTADRRLLAPMPRQWTFAQAAAVPVVYLTAYYGLVDLAGLTSGQSVLVHSAAGGVGTAAVQLARHLGADVYGTASPGKWDALRDLGLADERIASSRTLDFEAAFRAESAEHGGLDVVLNSLAHEYLDASLRLMRPGGRFLEMGKTDVREAEAVRAAHDAEYTAFDLIDAGPDRIAAILAEVLALFDSGALALPPVTAWDVRSAPDALRHLSQARHRGKVVLTVPRPPDPAGTVLITGATGALGGLVARHLVSEHGVRRLLLAGRRGTDAPGMAALVAELTAGGAEVTVARCDVGDRTALGALLAGVPAAHPLTGVVHTAGVLDDGVLPSMTPERMRGVLAPKADAAWLLHELTLDADLALFTLFSSAAGTLGGAGQANYAAANSYLDALAHYRRSLGLPAQSLAWGLWDTPGGMNAHLRNADRTRLTRAGSGTLSAGEGMRLFDAALGLDDAVLVPVKLNTAALAGRGEVPALLRGLVRERAAAPPRPASGTAARRDGEPGFARRLAEAGPAERARLVLDLVCEHAAAVLGHGDAGALPPDEAFKELGFDSLTSVELRNRLAKETGLRLPAGLLFDHPTPQALADRLTTLLSANDAPATPDPEAAPTKPQPSGASEIDFESLDAQSLIDLALGGSDDGPGDRSGNGPDF
;
A
#
# COMPACT_ATOMS: atom_id res chain seq x y z
N THR A 1 12.37 -11.73 27.34
CA THR A 1 13.36 -11.26 26.35
C THR A 1 13.45 -12.27 25.20
N ALA A 2 14.08 -11.93 24.08
CA ALA A 2 14.25 -12.85 22.95
C ALA A 2 14.82 -14.22 23.37
N LEU A 3 15.86 -14.21 24.22
CA LEU A 3 16.55 -15.40 24.72
C LEU A 3 15.71 -16.27 25.67
N THR A 4 14.73 -15.71 26.38
CA THR A 4 13.90 -16.44 27.34
C THR A 4 12.57 -16.93 26.74
N SER A 5 12.28 -16.61 25.48
CA SER A 5 10.98 -16.89 24.85
C SER A 5 10.77 -18.37 24.51
N GLY A 6 11.85 -19.15 24.35
CA GLY A 6 11.78 -20.54 23.86
C GLY A 6 11.33 -20.66 22.40
N GLU A 7 11.20 -19.54 21.68
CA GLU A 7 10.82 -19.53 20.26
C GLU A 7 12.04 -19.81 19.38
N PRO A 8 11.93 -20.74 18.40
CA PRO A 8 13.07 -21.12 17.57
C PRO A 8 13.45 -20.05 16.54
N GLN A 9 12.55 -19.11 16.25
CA GLN A 9 12.72 -18.02 15.27
C GLN A 9 11.96 -16.78 15.74
N LEU A 10 12.56 -15.61 15.56
CA LEU A 10 11.97 -14.30 15.87
C LEU A 10 12.62 -13.21 14.99
N ALA A 11 11.89 -12.13 14.78
CA ALA A 11 12.40 -10.90 14.20
C ALA A 11 12.37 -9.77 15.25
N ILE A 12 13.38 -8.90 15.25
CA ILE A 12 13.45 -7.72 16.11
C ILE A 12 13.38 -6.49 15.21
N HIS A 13 12.33 -5.69 15.35
CA HIS A 13 12.20 -4.42 14.63
C HIS A 13 11.92 -3.29 15.62
N ARG A 14 12.87 -2.34 15.75
CA ARG A 14 12.76 -1.19 16.67
C ARG A 14 12.36 -1.58 18.11
N GLY A 15 12.92 -2.68 18.61
CA GLY A 15 12.64 -3.20 19.96
C GLY A 15 11.38 -4.08 20.06
N VAL A 16 10.53 -4.12 19.03
CA VAL A 16 9.37 -5.01 18.95
C VAL A 16 9.81 -6.40 18.51
N LEU A 17 9.37 -7.42 19.24
CA LEU A 17 9.59 -8.83 18.92
C LEU A 17 8.41 -9.37 18.10
N SER A 18 8.68 -9.88 16.91
CA SER A 18 7.69 -10.53 16.05
C SER A 18 7.98 -12.02 15.91
N LEU A 19 6.95 -12.85 16.02
CA LEU A 19 7.05 -14.31 15.92
C LEU A 19 6.41 -14.78 14.62
N PRO A 20 7.09 -15.62 13.83
CA PRO A 20 6.50 -16.17 12.62
C PRO A 20 5.44 -17.21 12.99
N ARG A 21 4.28 -17.11 12.35
CA ARG A 21 3.16 -18.06 12.45
C ARG A 21 2.52 -18.21 11.08
N LEU A 22 2.15 -19.45 10.74
CA LEU A 22 1.26 -19.71 9.62
C LEU A 22 -0.18 -19.43 10.07
N THR A 23 -0.90 -18.72 9.21
CA THR A 23 -2.33 -18.43 9.33
C THR A 23 -3.04 -18.92 8.06
N SER A 24 -4.36 -19.07 8.14
CA SER A 24 -5.14 -19.35 6.95
C SER A 24 -5.12 -18.11 6.05
N ALA A 25 -4.90 -18.29 4.75
CA ALA A 25 -4.98 -17.17 3.81
C ALA A 25 -6.40 -16.58 3.84
N ALA A 26 -6.49 -15.28 4.09
CA ALA A 26 -7.75 -14.54 4.07
C ALA A 26 -8.09 -14.14 2.63
N ALA A 27 -9.39 -13.94 2.36
CA ALA A 27 -9.77 -13.24 1.15
C ALA A 27 -9.19 -11.81 1.20
N PRO A 28 -8.78 -11.24 0.06
CA PRO A 28 -8.34 -9.86 0.02
C PRO A 28 -9.47 -8.93 0.49
N ALA A 29 -9.12 -7.77 1.01
CA ALA A 29 -10.10 -6.78 1.46
C ALA A 29 -11.04 -6.38 0.30
N LEU A 30 -10.51 -6.32 -0.92
CA LEU A 30 -11.26 -6.02 -2.14
C LEU A 30 -11.08 -7.13 -3.18
N VAL A 31 -12.17 -7.48 -3.87
CA VAL A 31 -12.17 -8.50 -4.94
C VAL A 31 -12.57 -7.87 -6.27
N PRO A 32 -11.65 -7.77 -7.26
CA PRO A 32 -11.96 -7.20 -8.57
C PRO A 32 -13.03 -8.02 -9.29
N PRO A 33 -14.06 -7.37 -9.89
CA PRO A 33 -15.01 -8.06 -10.74
C PRO A 33 -14.31 -8.60 -12.00
N ARG A 34 -14.73 -9.78 -12.47
CA ARG A 34 -14.05 -10.49 -13.56
C ARG A 34 -14.35 -9.97 -14.97
N ARG A 35 -15.48 -9.28 -15.15
CA ARG A 35 -16.02 -8.93 -16.49
C ARG A 35 -16.37 -7.46 -16.68
N GLU A 36 -16.52 -6.73 -15.58
CA GLU A 36 -16.94 -5.33 -15.61
C GLU A 36 -15.71 -4.46 -15.36
N THR A 37 -15.61 -3.35 -16.08
CA THR A 37 -14.62 -2.32 -15.76
C THR A 37 -15.01 -1.64 -14.46
N TRP A 38 -14.01 -1.40 -13.61
CA TRP A 38 -14.20 -0.92 -12.24
C TRP A 38 -13.17 0.16 -11.89
N ARG A 39 -13.42 0.92 -10.84
CA ARG A 39 -12.43 1.79 -10.20
C ARG A 39 -12.52 1.67 -8.68
N LEU A 40 -11.41 1.88 -7.99
CA LEU A 40 -11.40 2.07 -6.56
C LEU A 40 -12.00 3.44 -6.24
N ASP A 41 -12.97 3.46 -5.33
CA ASP A 41 -13.62 4.67 -4.83
C ASP A 41 -14.25 4.38 -3.46
N VAL A 42 -14.95 5.35 -2.87
CA VAL A 42 -15.76 5.14 -1.66
C VAL A 42 -17.25 5.01 -1.99
N THR A 43 -17.95 4.07 -1.32
CA THR A 43 -19.42 3.99 -1.42
C THR A 43 -20.10 5.14 -0.66
N GLU A 44 -19.49 5.56 0.44
CA GLU A 44 -19.90 6.66 1.31
C GLU A 44 -18.64 7.30 1.89
N GLU A 45 -18.57 8.63 1.94
CA GLU A 45 -17.45 9.34 2.56
C GLU A 45 -17.45 9.17 4.10
N GLY A 46 -16.27 9.29 4.72
CA GLY A 46 -16.12 9.39 6.18
C GLY A 46 -15.46 8.20 6.88
N SER A 47 -15.21 7.09 6.17
CA SER A 47 -14.47 5.94 6.69
C SER A 47 -13.74 5.20 5.56
N LEU A 48 -12.53 4.73 5.83
CA LEU A 48 -11.75 3.91 4.89
C LEU A 48 -12.35 2.50 4.69
N GLU A 49 -13.26 2.05 5.56
CA GLU A 49 -14.00 0.79 5.36
C GLU A 49 -15.00 0.84 4.22
N ASN A 50 -15.39 2.04 3.79
CA ASN A 50 -16.31 2.24 2.68
C ASN A 50 -15.60 2.17 1.31
N LEU A 51 -14.30 1.87 1.29
CA LEU A 51 -13.56 1.65 0.05
C LEU A 51 -14.13 0.42 -0.68
N ALA A 52 -14.38 0.57 -1.96
CA ALA A 52 -14.91 -0.48 -2.81
C ALA A 52 -14.40 -0.36 -4.25
N LEU A 53 -14.47 -1.46 -4.98
CA LEU A 53 -14.24 -1.48 -6.42
C LEU A 53 -15.60 -1.27 -7.11
N LEU A 54 -15.91 -0.02 -7.46
CA LEU A 54 -17.19 0.37 -8.05
C LEU A 54 -17.17 0.20 -9.58
N PRO A 55 -18.30 -0.16 -10.22
CA PRO A 55 -18.41 -0.17 -11.67
C PRO A 55 -18.05 1.19 -12.29
N ALA A 56 -17.28 1.17 -13.38
CA ALA A 56 -16.78 2.35 -14.07
C ALA A 56 -17.01 2.24 -15.60
N PRO A 57 -18.25 2.13 -16.08
CA PRO A 57 -18.55 1.96 -17.50
C PRO A 57 -18.09 3.15 -18.36
N GLU A 58 -18.02 4.35 -17.79
CA GLU A 58 -17.53 5.54 -18.48
C GLU A 58 -16.05 5.45 -18.88
N ALA A 59 -15.25 4.59 -18.26
CA ALA A 59 -13.87 4.35 -18.70
C ALA A 59 -13.79 3.69 -20.09
N GLU A 60 -14.87 3.04 -20.53
CA GLU A 60 -15.02 2.42 -21.86
C GLU A 60 -15.72 3.34 -22.89
N ALA A 61 -16.18 4.54 -22.49
CA ALA A 61 -16.88 5.45 -23.38
C ALA A 61 -16.00 5.92 -24.55
N PRO A 62 -16.55 6.19 -25.76
CA PRO A 62 -15.75 6.67 -26.89
C PRO A 62 -14.87 7.87 -26.55
N LEU A 63 -13.63 7.86 -27.02
CA LEU A 63 -12.67 8.93 -26.75
C LEU A 63 -13.14 10.26 -27.35
N GLN A 64 -13.03 11.33 -26.55
CA GLN A 64 -13.18 12.70 -27.05
C GLN A 64 -11.89 13.16 -27.74
N PRO A 65 -11.93 14.23 -28.56
CA PRO A 65 -10.72 14.80 -29.16
C PRO A 65 -9.62 15.05 -28.12
N GLY A 66 -8.38 14.73 -28.48
CA GLY A 66 -7.20 14.88 -27.63
C GLY A 66 -7.08 13.85 -26.50
N GLN A 67 -8.01 12.90 -26.35
CA GLN A 67 -7.96 11.90 -25.29
C GLN A 67 -7.18 10.64 -25.68
N VAL A 68 -6.64 9.99 -24.65
CA VAL A 68 -5.93 8.72 -24.73
C VAL A 68 -6.50 7.78 -23.67
N ARG A 69 -6.81 6.55 -24.06
CA ARG A 69 -7.16 5.45 -23.13
C ARG A 69 -5.93 4.66 -22.79
N LEU A 70 -5.76 4.40 -21.50
CA LEU A 70 -4.66 3.64 -20.92
C LEU A 70 -5.19 2.39 -20.24
N ALA A 71 -4.51 1.27 -20.45
CA ALA A 71 -4.56 0.16 -19.53
C ALA A 71 -3.59 0.47 -18.37
N VAL A 72 -4.14 0.85 -17.22
CA VAL A 72 -3.35 1.25 -16.06
C VAL A 72 -2.63 0.04 -15.47
N ARG A 73 -1.39 0.24 -15.01
CA ARG A 73 -0.60 -0.77 -14.29
C ARG A 73 -0.34 -0.35 -12.86
N ALA A 74 -0.16 0.95 -12.65
CA ALA A 74 0.02 1.52 -11.32
C ALA A 74 -0.58 2.92 -11.24
N ALA A 75 -1.11 3.26 -10.07
CA ALA A 75 -1.69 4.56 -9.74
C ALA A 75 -1.06 5.11 -8.45
N GLY A 76 -0.62 6.37 -8.48
CA GLY A 76 -0.03 7.02 -7.31
C GLY A 76 -1.12 7.48 -6.34
N LEU A 77 -0.94 7.19 -5.05
CA LEU A 77 -1.79 7.74 -3.99
C LEU A 77 -1.19 9.02 -3.43
N ASN A 78 -2.07 9.97 -3.14
CA ASN A 78 -1.77 11.30 -2.63
C ASN A 78 -2.55 11.55 -1.35
N PHE A 79 -2.09 12.48 -0.52
CA PHE A 79 -2.78 12.80 0.74
C PHE A 79 -4.24 13.27 0.50
N ARG A 80 -4.49 13.92 -0.65
CA ARG A 80 -5.85 14.25 -1.12
C ARG A 80 -6.78 13.04 -1.24
N ASP A 81 -6.26 11.86 -1.57
CA ASP A 81 -7.08 10.65 -1.74
C ASP A 81 -7.58 10.14 -0.37
N ALA A 82 -6.72 10.20 0.65
CA ALA A 82 -7.11 9.87 2.02
C ALA A 82 -8.11 10.89 2.59
N LEU A 83 -7.88 12.20 2.38
CA LEU A 83 -8.81 13.25 2.81
C LEU A 83 -10.16 13.15 2.09
N GLY A 84 -10.15 12.85 0.79
CA GLY A 84 -11.33 12.62 -0.01
C GLY A 84 -12.16 11.45 0.48
N ALA A 85 -11.54 10.30 0.73
CA ALA A 85 -12.21 9.13 1.27
C ALA A 85 -12.84 9.38 2.66
N LEU A 86 -12.26 10.28 3.45
CA LEU A 86 -12.75 10.67 4.77
C LEU A 86 -13.73 11.86 4.76
N GLY A 87 -14.10 12.38 3.58
CA GLY A 87 -15.04 13.51 3.46
C GLY A 87 -14.48 14.84 3.98
N MET A 88 -13.15 14.97 4.04
CA MET A 88 -12.45 16.15 4.57
C MET A 88 -11.89 17.05 3.47
N TYR A 89 -12.06 16.68 2.20
CA TYR A 89 -11.58 17.46 1.06
C TYR A 89 -12.72 18.27 0.42
N PRO A 90 -12.52 19.58 0.14
CA PRO A 90 -13.54 20.39 -0.53
C PRO A 90 -13.82 19.92 -1.97
N GLY A 91 -15.07 19.56 -2.25
CA GLY A 91 -15.48 19.02 -3.55
C GLY A 91 -15.09 17.54 -3.71
N GLY A 92 -16.04 16.70 -4.15
CA GLY A 92 -15.85 15.25 -4.20
C GLY A 92 -14.57 14.83 -4.94
N VAL A 93 -13.78 13.96 -4.31
CA VAL A 93 -12.48 13.50 -4.83
C VAL A 93 -12.61 12.07 -5.34
N ARG A 94 -12.31 11.87 -6.62
CA ARG A 94 -12.06 10.52 -7.15
C ARG A 94 -10.66 10.08 -6.76
N ILE A 95 -10.55 8.87 -6.21
CA ILE A 95 -9.28 8.31 -5.79
C ILE A 95 -8.36 8.09 -7.01
N GLY A 96 -7.13 8.60 -6.90
CA GLY A 96 -6.11 8.52 -7.93
C GLY A 96 -6.12 9.73 -8.86
N ALA A 97 -5.03 10.50 -8.85
CA ALA A 97 -4.82 11.67 -9.71
C ALA A 97 -3.70 11.46 -10.74
N GLU A 98 -2.97 10.35 -10.65
CA GLU A 98 -1.83 10.04 -11.49
C GLU A 98 -1.73 8.53 -11.72
N ALA A 99 -1.16 8.14 -12.85
CA ALA A 99 -0.91 6.75 -13.17
C ALA A 99 0.19 6.55 -14.20
N ALA A 100 0.63 5.30 -14.29
CA ALA A 100 1.43 4.78 -15.39
C ALA A 100 0.75 3.54 -15.99
N GLY A 101 0.84 3.41 -17.30
CA GLY A 101 0.16 2.36 -18.03
C GLY A 101 0.59 2.25 -19.49
N VAL A 102 -0.17 1.48 -20.24
CA VAL A 102 0.05 1.23 -21.66
C VAL A 102 -1.09 1.83 -22.46
N VAL A 103 -0.79 2.58 -23.52
CA VAL A 103 -1.78 3.13 -24.44
C VAL A 103 -2.56 1.99 -25.09
N MET A 104 -3.89 2.05 -25.01
CA MET A 104 -4.81 1.10 -25.63
C MET A 104 -5.45 1.67 -26.89
N GLU A 105 -5.81 2.95 -26.84
CA GLU A 105 -6.54 3.64 -27.89
C GLU A 105 -6.23 5.15 -27.78
N THR A 106 -6.19 5.81 -28.93
CA THR A 106 -6.02 7.26 -29.03
C THR A 106 -7.17 7.87 -29.82
N ALA A 107 -7.57 9.09 -29.47
CA ALA A 107 -8.50 9.85 -30.29
C ALA A 107 -7.87 10.12 -31.68
N PRO A 108 -8.68 10.28 -32.74
CA PRO A 108 -8.16 10.40 -34.12
C PRO A 108 -7.19 11.56 -34.36
N ASP A 109 -7.27 12.62 -33.54
CA ASP A 109 -6.43 13.81 -33.60
C ASP A 109 -5.11 13.69 -32.80
N VAL A 110 -4.93 12.61 -32.03
CA VAL A 110 -3.68 12.30 -31.34
C VAL A 110 -2.78 11.46 -32.26
N THR A 111 -1.71 12.07 -32.76
CA THR A 111 -0.85 11.46 -33.81
C THR A 111 0.52 10.98 -33.32
N ASP A 112 0.88 11.27 -32.07
CA ASP A 112 2.21 11.07 -31.52
C ASP A 112 2.31 9.93 -30.48
N LEU A 113 1.18 9.28 -30.16
CA LEU A 113 1.11 8.05 -29.38
C LEU A 113 0.37 6.97 -30.18
N VAL A 114 0.78 5.72 -29.98
CA VAL A 114 0.12 4.55 -30.58
C VAL A 114 -0.16 3.48 -29.52
N PRO A 115 -1.14 2.58 -29.76
CA PRO A 115 -1.36 1.44 -28.88
C PRO A 115 -0.09 0.64 -28.62
N GLY A 116 0.19 0.33 -27.35
CA GLY A 116 1.41 -0.33 -26.90
C GLY A 116 2.46 0.60 -26.30
N ASP A 117 2.37 1.92 -26.51
CA ASP A 117 3.28 2.87 -25.89
C ASP A 117 3.13 2.88 -24.36
N ARG A 118 4.25 2.91 -23.63
CA ARG A 118 4.26 3.06 -22.18
C ARG A 118 4.25 4.56 -21.85
N VAL A 119 3.28 4.99 -21.06
CA VAL A 119 3.10 6.40 -20.67
C VAL A 119 2.77 6.54 -19.20
N PHE A 120 3.02 7.72 -18.67
CA PHE A 120 2.65 8.09 -17.30
C PHE A 120 2.26 9.57 -17.25
N GLY A 121 1.51 9.98 -16.24
CA GLY A 121 1.06 11.36 -16.11
C GLY A 121 -0.15 11.53 -15.20
N MET A 122 -0.83 12.66 -15.37
CA MET A 122 -2.04 13.00 -14.60
C MET A 122 -3.24 12.29 -15.22
N VAL A 123 -3.87 11.39 -14.44
CA VAL A 123 -5.02 10.58 -14.87
C VAL A 123 -6.02 10.59 -13.72
N ALA A 124 -7.19 11.20 -13.92
CA ALA A 124 -8.19 11.33 -12.87
C ALA A 124 -8.96 10.01 -12.67
N GLY A 125 -9.17 9.59 -11.43
CA GLY A 125 -9.83 8.33 -11.10
C GLY A 125 -9.02 7.10 -11.55
N SER A 126 -7.69 7.19 -11.50
CA SER A 126 -6.79 6.22 -12.12
C SER A 126 -6.64 4.89 -11.38
N ALA A 127 -7.22 4.74 -10.19
CA ALA A 127 -7.13 3.52 -9.39
C ALA A 127 -8.08 2.41 -9.91
N GLY A 128 -7.98 2.06 -11.19
CA GLY A 128 -8.75 1.03 -11.89
C GLY A 128 -7.95 0.42 -13.04
N PRO A 129 -8.46 -0.57 -13.79
CA PRO A 129 -7.75 -1.21 -14.89
C PRO A 129 -7.68 -0.34 -16.16
N LEU A 130 -8.60 0.62 -16.30
CA LEU A 130 -8.66 1.58 -17.41
C LEU A 130 -8.63 3.01 -16.86
N GLY A 131 -7.94 3.89 -17.58
CA GLY A 131 -7.92 5.33 -17.33
C GLY A 131 -7.95 6.10 -18.64
N THR A 132 -8.58 7.27 -18.62
CA THR A 132 -8.62 8.18 -19.77
C THR A 132 -8.04 9.52 -19.36
N ALA A 133 -7.15 10.08 -20.19
CA ALA A 133 -6.54 11.38 -19.95
C ALA A 133 -6.42 12.19 -21.24
N ASP A 134 -6.33 13.52 -21.09
CA ASP A 134 -5.88 14.41 -22.16
C ASP A 134 -4.42 14.08 -22.50
N ARG A 135 -4.09 13.98 -23.78
CA ARG A 135 -2.75 13.69 -24.29
C ARG A 135 -1.68 14.58 -23.65
N ARG A 136 -1.97 15.87 -23.43
CA ARG A 136 -1.02 16.85 -22.87
C ARG A 136 -0.63 16.55 -21.43
N LEU A 137 -1.47 15.81 -20.72
CA LEU A 137 -1.23 15.41 -19.33
C LEU A 137 -0.41 14.12 -19.21
N LEU A 138 0.05 13.56 -20.33
CA LEU A 138 0.82 12.33 -20.41
C LEU A 138 2.21 12.58 -21.00
N ALA A 139 3.18 11.80 -20.55
CA ALA A 139 4.53 11.76 -21.08
C ALA A 139 4.96 10.32 -21.40
N PRO A 140 5.86 10.12 -22.38
CA PRO A 140 6.46 8.82 -22.64
C PRO A 140 7.24 8.35 -21.42
N MET A 141 7.07 7.08 -21.05
CA MET A 141 7.70 6.53 -19.86
C MET A 141 9.13 6.05 -20.15
N PRO A 142 10.13 6.48 -19.36
CA PRO A 142 11.48 5.95 -19.46
C PRO A 142 11.51 4.42 -19.30
N ARG A 143 12.26 3.73 -20.17
CA ARG A 143 12.23 2.25 -20.24
C ARG A 143 12.65 1.58 -18.94
N GLN A 144 13.65 2.17 -18.28
CA GLN A 144 14.27 1.71 -17.04
C GLN A 144 13.36 1.87 -15.81
N TRP A 145 12.22 2.54 -15.93
CA TRP A 145 11.28 2.68 -14.83
C TRP A 145 10.29 1.53 -14.81
N THR A 146 10.01 1.02 -13.61
CA THR A 146 8.81 0.22 -13.39
C THR A 146 7.57 1.12 -13.49
N PHE A 147 6.41 0.56 -13.80
CA PHE A 147 5.17 1.34 -13.78
C PHE A 147 4.90 1.95 -12.41
N ALA A 148 5.25 1.27 -11.32
CA ALA A 148 5.09 1.79 -9.97
C ALA A 148 5.99 3.02 -9.72
N GLN A 149 7.23 3.00 -10.20
CA GLN A 149 8.13 4.16 -10.15
C GLN A 149 7.59 5.33 -10.98
N ALA A 150 7.14 5.07 -12.20
CA ALA A 150 6.58 6.10 -13.06
C ALA A 150 5.30 6.73 -12.48
N ALA A 151 4.41 5.93 -11.88
CA ALA A 151 3.19 6.42 -11.24
C ALA A 151 3.46 7.25 -9.97
N ALA A 152 4.69 7.24 -9.44
CA ALA A 152 5.08 8.01 -8.26
C ALA A 152 5.57 9.43 -8.58
N VAL A 153 5.73 9.78 -9.86
CA VAL A 153 6.39 11.01 -10.31
C VAL A 153 5.44 12.19 -10.58
N PRO A 154 4.33 12.05 -11.34
CA PRO A 154 3.61 13.18 -11.91
C PRO A 154 3.23 14.26 -10.89
N VAL A 155 2.35 13.97 -9.93
CA VAL A 155 1.80 14.98 -9.03
C VAL A 155 2.90 15.60 -8.18
N VAL A 156 3.84 14.81 -7.67
CA VAL A 156 4.82 15.31 -6.70
C VAL A 156 5.84 16.24 -7.36
N TYR A 157 6.36 15.89 -8.53
CA TYR A 157 7.35 16.71 -9.23
C TYR A 157 6.73 17.89 -9.95
N LEU A 158 5.52 17.71 -10.53
CA LEU A 158 4.80 18.81 -11.14
C LEU A 158 4.43 19.88 -10.10
N THR A 159 3.95 19.47 -8.92
CA THR A 159 3.61 20.41 -7.83
C THR A 159 4.84 21.16 -7.34
N ALA A 160 5.95 20.44 -7.11
CA ALA A 160 7.20 21.05 -6.67
C ALA A 160 7.77 22.03 -7.71
N TYR A 161 7.75 21.66 -8.99
CA TYR A 161 8.23 22.52 -10.07
C TYR A 161 7.34 23.74 -10.26
N TYR A 162 6.02 23.55 -10.35
CA TYR A 162 5.09 24.66 -10.50
C TYR A 162 5.20 25.65 -9.33
N GLY A 163 5.27 25.14 -8.09
CA GLY A 163 5.50 25.97 -6.92
C GLY A 163 6.84 26.71 -6.99
N LEU A 164 7.96 26.00 -7.04
CA LEU A 164 9.28 26.63 -6.87
C LEU A 164 9.75 27.42 -8.10
N VAL A 165 9.43 26.98 -9.32
CA VAL A 165 9.93 27.58 -10.56
C VAL A 165 8.94 28.62 -11.10
N ASP A 166 7.68 28.24 -11.28
CA ASP A 166 6.72 29.12 -11.95
C ASP A 166 6.16 30.18 -11.01
N LEU A 167 5.71 29.78 -9.82
CA LEU A 167 5.07 30.69 -8.86
C LEU A 167 6.09 31.46 -8.02
N ALA A 168 7.08 30.76 -7.44
CA ALA A 168 8.12 31.44 -6.68
C ALA A 168 9.16 32.11 -7.57
N GLY A 169 9.52 31.56 -8.74
CA GLY A 169 10.69 32.05 -9.47
C GLY A 169 11.97 31.93 -8.63
N LEU A 170 12.16 30.76 -8.00
CA LEU A 170 13.33 30.48 -7.15
C LEU A 170 14.61 30.50 -7.99
N THR A 171 15.62 31.21 -7.50
CA THR A 171 16.92 31.38 -8.17
C THR A 171 18.08 30.99 -7.25
N SER A 172 19.26 30.79 -7.84
CA SER A 172 20.46 30.43 -7.08
C SER A 172 20.79 31.48 -6.01
N GLY A 173 21.16 31.00 -4.81
CA GLY A 173 21.49 31.82 -3.65
C GLY A 173 20.28 32.32 -2.85
N GLN A 174 19.06 32.01 -3.29
CA GLN A 174 17.87 32.25 -2.46
C GLN A 174 17.65 31.12 -1.46
N SER A 175 17.08 31.45 -0.32
CA SER A 175 16.70 30.51 0.72
C SER A 175 15.28 29.98 0.53
N VAL A 176 15.07 28.69 0.77
CA VAL A 176 13.73 28.09 0.70
C VAL A 176 13.49 27.14 1.86
N LEU A 177 12.35 27.30 2.54
CA LEU A 177 11.85 26.34 3.52
C LEU A 177 10.83 25.41 2.87
N VAL A 178 11.09 24.11 2.96
CA VAL A 178 10.19 23.04 2.51
C VAL A 178 9.64 22.31 3.72
N HIS A 179 8.33 22.45 3.97
CA HIS A 179 7.66 21.65 4.98
C HIS A 179 7.39 20.23 4.52
N SER A 180 7.33 19.30 5.47
CA SER A 180 7.16 17.87 5.19
C SER A 180 8.18 17.34 4.18
N ALA A 181 9.44 17.78 4.31
CA ALA A 181 10.51 17.59 3.32
C ALA A 181 10.83 16.10 3.03
N ALA A 182 10.49 15.19 3.93
CA ALA A 182 10.66 13.73 3.73
C ALA A 182 9.42 13.04 3.11
N GLY A 183 8.38 13.81 2.77
CA GLY A 183 7.20 13.35 2.02
C GLY A 183 7.42 13.39 0.51
N GLY A 184 6.40 13.01 -0.27
CA GLY A 184 6.48 12.95 -1.73
C GLY A 184 6.86 14.28 -2.38
N VAL A 185 6.02 15.32 -2.22
CA VAL A 185 6.28 16.67 -2.78
C VAL A 185 7.54 17.29 -2.14
N GLY A 186 7.70 17.12 -0.82
CA GLY A 186 8.87 17.65 -0.10
C GLY A 186 10.19 17.13 -0.65
N THR A 187 10.30 15.83 -0.94
CA THR A 187 11.52 15.23 -1.50
C THR A 187 11.80 15.76 -2.91
N ALA A 188 10.77 15.96 -3.73
CA ALA A 188 10.92 16.56 -5.06
C ALA A 188 11.35 18.02 -4.98
N ALA A 189 10.74 18.80 -4.08
CA ALA A 189 11.03 20.21 -3.86
C ALA A 189 12.47 20.43 -3.35
N VAL A 190 12.95 19.62 -2.41
CA VAL A 190 14.34 19.69 -1.93
C VAL A 190 15.33 19.44 -3.07
N GLN A 191 15.13 18.38 -3.87
CA GLN A 191 16.03 18.08 -5.00
C GLN A 191 16.02 19.21 -6.04
N LEU A 192 14.85 19.72 -6.39
CA LEU A 192 14.72 20.80 -7.36
C LEU A 192 15.36 22.10 -6.85
N ALA A 193 15.09 22.49 -5.61
CA ALA A 193 15.68 23.67 -5.00
C ALA A 193 17.21 23.60 -4.97
N ARG A 194 17.77 22.42 -4.62
CA ARG A 194 19.22 22.19 -4.69
C ARG A 194 19.78 22.29 -6.10
N HIS A 195 19.08 21.72 -7.08
CA HIS A 195 19.47 21.81 -8.48
C HIS A 195 19.50 23.28 -8.95
N LEU A 196 18.54 24.10 -8.51
CA LEU A 196 18.49 25.54 -8.76
C LEU A 196 19.54 26.35 -7.98
N GLY A 197 20.31 25.70 -7.10
CA GLY A 197 21.34 26.34 -6.29
C GLY A 197 20.81 27.16 -5.12
N ALA A 198 19.64 26.82 -4.59
CA ALA A 198 19.03 27.46 -3.42
C ALA A 198 19.54 26.87 -2.09
N ASP A 199 19.50 27.68 -1.03
CA ASP A 199 19.77 27.27 0.34
C ASP A 199 18.51 26.66 0.96
N VAL A 200 18.51 25.34 1.12
CA VAL A 200 17.31 24.59 1.53
C VAL A 200 17.25 24.36 3.03
N TYR A 201 16.11 24.73 3.63
CA TYR A 201 15.67 24.40 4.97
C TYR A 201 14.53 23.39 4.89
N GLY A 202 14.49 22.39 5.79
CA GLY A 202 13.51 21.32 5.73
C GLY A 202 12.96 20.94 7.08
N THR A 203 11.63 20.77 7.18
CA THR A 203 11.03 20.13 8.35
C THR A 203 10.57 18.70 8.07
N ALA A 204 10.82 17.79 9.02
CA ALA A 204 10.28 16.43 9.01
C ALA A 204 10.16 15.90 10.44
N SER A 205 9.45 14.79 10.63
CA SER A 205 9.48 14.11 11.94
C SER A 205 10.90 13.61 12.26
N PRO A 206 11.33 13.58 13.54
CA PRO A 206 12.70 13.20 13.91
C PRO A 206 13.18 11.87 13.34
N GLY A 207 12.30 10.85 13.30
CA GLY A 207 12.61 9.55 12.69
C GLY A 207 12.81 9.56 11.17
N LYS A 208 12.70 10.71 10.51
CA LYS A 208 12.94 10.90 9.07
C LYS A 208 14.09 11.88 8.77
N TRP A 209 14.80 12.40 9.77
CA TRP A 209 15.88 13.36 9.55
C TRP A 209 17.04 12.78 8.72
N ASP A 210 17.37 11.50 8.89
CA ASP A 210 18.38 10.84 8.04
C ASP A 210 18.04 10.93 6.55
N ALA A 211 16.75 10.88 6.19
CA ALA A 211 16.35 11.03 4.79
C ALA A 211 16.63 12.45 4.26
N LEU A 212 16.58 13.48 5.10
CA LEU A 212 16.95 14.85 4.71
C LEU A 212 18.47 15.02 4.60
N ARG A 213 19.23 14.36 5.48
CA ARG A 213 20.70 14.29 5.38
C ARG A 213 21.15 13.58 4.12
N ASP A 214 20.47 12.50 3.73
CA ASP A 214 20.73 11.78 2.47
C ASP A 214 20.42 12.66 1.24
N LEU A 215 19.46 13.59 1.35
CA LEU A 215 19.21 14.65 0.38
C LEU A 215 20.20 15.82 0.50
N GLY A 216 21.17 15.71 1.42
CA GLY A 216 22.31 16.58 1.66
C GLY A 216 22.01 17.89 2.42
N LEU A 217 20.92 17.95 3.20
CA LEU A 217 20.69 19.07 4.11
C LEU A 217 21.66 18.98 5.30
N ALA A 218 22.18 20.13 5.72
CA ALA A 218 22.97 20.25 6.94
C ALA A 218 22.06 20.14 8.19
N ASP A 219 22.60 19.69 9.32
CA ASP A 219 21.82 19.45 10.54
C ASP A 219 21.15 20.73 11.06
N GLU A 220 21.80 21.88 10.89
CA GLU A 220 21.30 23.20 11.31
C GLU A 220 20.10 23.67 10.47
N ARG A 221 19.93 23.08 9.28
CA ARG A 221 18.82 23.37 8.34
C ARG A 221 17.71 22.30 8.39
N ILE A 222 17.76 21.42 9.38
CA ILE A 222 16.75 20.39 9.63
C ILE A 222 16.05 20.68 10.96
N ALA A 223 14.72 20.65 10.95
CA ALA A 223 13.94 20.79 12.18
C ALA A 223 12.72 19.86 12.22
N SER A 224 12.11 19.76 13.40
CA SER A 224 10.89 18.98 13.60
C SER A 224 9.72 19.61 12.85
N SER A 225 8.93 18.79 12.15
CA SER A 225 7.63 19.20 11.59
C SER A 225 6.46 18.97 12.56
N ARG A 226 6.76 18.69 13.85
CA ARG A 226 5.79 18.33 14.89
C ARG A 226 5.82 19.26 16.10
N THR A 227 6.71 20.25 16.07
CA THR A 227 6.86 21.28 17.11
C THR A 227 7.13 22.61 16.41
N LEU A 228 6.96 23.73 17.13
CA LEU A 228 7.23 25.07 16.61
C LEU A 228 8.70 25.49 16.72
N ASP A 229 9.58 24.62 17.26
CA ASP A 229 10.99 24.93 17.49
C ASP A 229 11.77 25.26 16.21
N PHE A 230 11.26 24.86 15.04
CA PHE A 230 11.83 25.22 13.74
C PHE A 230 11.88 26.74 13.54
N GLU A 231 10.95 27.50 14.13
CA GLU A 231 10.95 28.95 14.01
C GLU A 231 12.22 29.55 14.63
N ALA A 232 12.54 29.16 15.87
CA ALA A 232 13.74 29.66 16.54
C ALA A 232 15.02 29.18 15.83
N ALA A 233 15.06 27.89 15.45
CA ALA A 233 16.20 27.29 14.78
C ALA A 233 16.52 27.98 13.45
N PHE A 234 15.52 28.15 12.57
CA PHE A 234 15.74 28.72 11.24
C PHE A 234 15.87 30.24 11.28
N ARG A 235 15.27 30.94 12.26
CA ARG A 235 15.50 32.38 12.45
C ARG A 235 16.95 32.68 12.77
N ALA A 236 17.59 31.87 13.60
CA ALA A 236 19.01 32.04 13.92
C ALA A 236 19.89 31.88 12.66
N GLU A 237 19.63 30.85 11.86
CA GLU A 237 20.39 30.56 10.64
C GLU A 237 20.11 31.52 9.47
N SER A 238 18.89 32.04 9.36
CA SER A 238 18.50 32.98 8.27
C SER A 238 18.69 34.45 8.63
N ALA A 239 19.14 34.76 9.86
CA ALA A 239 19.27 36.13 10.36
C ALA A 239 20.18 37.01 9.48
N GLU A 240 21.29 36.47 8.99
CA GLU A 240 22.23 37.19 8.11
C GLU A 240 21.60 37.61 6.77
N HIS A 241 20.54 36.93 6.35
CA HIS A 241 19.82 37.16 5.10
C HIS A 241 18.49 37.90 5.31
N GLY A 242 18.16 38.28 6.56
CA GLY A 242 16.93 39.00 6.90
C GLY A 242 15.66 38.14 6.87
N GLY A 243 15.79 36.81 6.89
CA GLY A 243 14.70 35.84 6.79
C GLY A 243 14.76 34.98 5.53
N LEU A 244 13.69 34.24 5.27
CA LEU A 244 13.58 33.29 4.15
C LEU A 244 12.94 33.92 2.91
N ASP A 245 13.48 33.63 1.73
CA ASP A 245 12.97 34.16 0.44
C ASP A 245 11.71 33.46 -0.03
N VAL A 246 11.62 32.15 0.20
CA VAL A 246 10.52 31.29 -0.25
C VAL A 246 10.13 30.30 0.84
N VAL A 247 8.82 30.09 1.04
CA VAL A 247 8.30 28.97 1.83
C VAL A 247 7.37 28.16 0.94
N LEU A 248 7.62 26.85 0.84
CA LEU A 248 6.68 25.88 0.28
C LEU A 248 5.98 25.17 1.44
N ASN A 249 4.77 25.64 1.76
CA ASN A 249 4.04 25.23 2.95
C ASN A 249 3.06 24.07 2.68
N SER A 250 2.94 23.21 3.69
CA SER A 250 1.93 22.16 3.76
C SER A 250 1.38 21.96 5.18
N LEU A 251 1.74 22.83 6.12
CA LEU A 251 1.30 22.81 7.53
C LEU A 251 0.27 23.93 7.73
N ALA A 252 -0.54 23.83 8.78
CA ALA A 252 -1.64 24.77 9.01
C ALA A 252 -1.48 25.49 10.36
N HIS A 253 -2.34 26.49 10.59
CA HIS A 253 -2.53 27.21 11.85
C HIS A 253 -1.23 27.79 12.41
N GLU A 254 -0.88 27.51 13.67
CA GLU A 254 0.29 28.11 14.31
C GLU A 254 1.62 27.76 13.60
N TYR A 255 1.67 26.66 12.85
CA TYR A 255 2.83 26.31 12.02
C TYR A 255 2.91 27.21 10.79
N LEU A 256 1.78 27.52 10.16
CA LEU A 256 1.71 28.48 9.07
C LEU A 256 2.11 29.86 9.58
N ASP A 257 1.59 30.29 10.73
CA ASP A 257 1.90 31.58 11.33
C ASP A 257 3.40 31.70 11.69
N ALA A 258 3.98 30.64 12.27
CA ALA A 258 5.42 30.55 12.54
C ALA A 258 6.25 30.66 11.26
N SER A 259 5.79 30.04 10.18
CA SER A 259 6.45 30.08 8.88
C SER A 259 6.38 31.47 8.25
N LEU A 260 5.25 32.16 8.36
CA LEU A 260 5.11 33.55 7.91
C LEU A 260 6.05 34.49 8.67
N ARG A 261 6.30 34.26 9.97
CA ARG A 261 7.25 35.06 10.76
C ARG A 261 8.73 34.80 10.42
N LEU A 262 9.03 33.76 9.65
CA LEU A 262 10.38 33.51 9.12
C LEU A 262 10.63 34.21 7.78
N MET A 263 9.59 34.74 7.14
CA MET A 263 9.72 35.41 5.85
C MET A 263 10.52 36.69 5.96
N ARG A 264 11.36 36.95 4.96
CA ARG A 264 11.92 38.28 4.75
C ARG A 264 10.87 39.21 4.09
N PRO A 265 11.01 40.54 4.20
CA PRO A 265 10.25 41.50 3.40
C PRO A 265 10.28 41.17 1.90
N GLY A 266 9.11 41.13 1.28
CA GLY A 266 8.87 40.75 -0.12
C GLY A 266 9.07 39.26 -0.44
N GLY A 267 9.22 38.38 0.57
CA GLY A 267 9.34 36.96 0.33
C GLY A 267 8.05 36.32 -0.18
N ARG A 268 8.16 35.13 -0.80
CA ARG A 268 7.03 34.42 -1.45
C ARG A 268 6.61 33.19 -0.65
N PHE A 269 5.37 33.18 -0.18
CA PHE A 269 4.78 32.10 0.59
C PHE A 269 3.80 31.32 -0.29
N LEU A 270 4.13 30.06 -0.56
CA LEU A 270 3.33 29.17 -1.40
C LEU A 270 2.58 28.16 -0.55
N GLU A 271 1.26 28.28 -0.52
CA GLU A 271 0.38 27.39 0.25
C GLU A 271 -0.16 26.26 -0.62
N MET A 272 0.16 25.02 -0.25
CA MET A 272 -0.42 23.82 -0.87
C MET A 272 -1.64 23.28 -0.10
N GLY A 273 -1.76 23.63 1.19
CA GLY A 273 -2.87 23.25 2.05
C GLY A 273 -4.19 23.87 1.57
N LYS A 274 -5.29 23.11 1.74
CA LYS A 274 -6.64 23.55 1.34
C LYS A 274 -7.54 23.90 2.51
N THR A 275 -7.09 23.64 3.75
CA THR A 275 -7.92 23.74 4.96
C THR A 275 -7.74 25.07 5.69
N ASP A 276 -6.61 25.75 5.51
CA ASP A 276 -6.23 26.94 6.29
C ASP A 276 -5.72 28.09 5.38
N VAL A 277 -6.38 28.24 4.22
CA VAL A 277 -6.02 29.26 3.24
C VAL A 277 -6.25 30.68 3.80
N ARG A 278 -5.33 31.59 3.50
CA ARG A 278 -5.35 33.00 3.96
C ARG A 278 -5.64 33.96 2.82
N GLU A 279 -6.15 35.14 3.18
CA GLU A 279 -6.30 36.25 2.22
C GLU A 279 -4.93 36.91 1.96
N ALA A 280 -4.54 37.03 0.69
CA ALA A 280 -3.21 37.48 0.30
C ALA A 280 -2.91 38.91 0.78
N GLU A 281 -3.89 39.81 0.69
CA GLU A 281 -3.77 41.19 1.17
C GLU A 281 -3.54 41.27 2.69
N ALA A 282 -4.18 40.38 3.45
CA ALA A 282 -4.01 40.34 4.91
C ALA A 282 -2.61 39.86 5.28
N VAL A 283 -2.10 38.81 4.62
CA VAL A 283 -0.73 38.32 4.83
C VAL A 283 0.29 39.40 4.46
N ARG A 284 0.11 40.06 3.31
CA ARG A 284 0.99 41.14 2.88
C ARG A 284 1.00 42.31 3.86
N ALA A 285 -0.14 42.69 4.43
CA ALA A 285 -0.22 43.76 5.41
C ALA A 285 0.45 43.40 6.75
N ALA A 286 0.38 42.15 7.18
CA ALA A 286 0.89 41.71 8.48
C ALA A 286 2.36 41.28 8.46
N HIS A 287 2.83 40.68 7.35
CA HIS A 287 4.13 40.02 7.25
C HIS A 287 5.02 40.57 6.14
N ASP A 288 4.54 41.52 5.33
CA ASP A 288 5.22 42.03 4.13
C ASP A 288 5.68 40.89 3.20
N ALA A 289 4.84 39.86 3.06
CA ALA A 289 5.10 38.69 2.22
C ALA A 289 4.00 38.52 1.16
N GLU A 290 4.38 38.04 -0.02
CA GLU A 290 3.46 37.61 -1.06
C GLU A 290 2.92 36.23 -0.71
N TYR A 291 1.60 36.05 -0.73
CA TYR A 291 0.95 34.78 -0.40
C TYR A 291 0.19 34.25 -1.61
N THR A 292 0.46 33.01 -1.99
CA THR A 292 -0.22 32.31 -3.09
C THR A 292 -0.64 30.92 -2.64
N ALA A 293 -1.94 30.72 -2.47
CA ALA A 293 -2.52 29.38 -2.39
C ALA A 293 -2.74 28.85 -3.81
N PHE A 294 -2.28 27.63 -4.09
CA PHE A 294 -2.33 27.09 -5.44
C PHE A 294 -2.81 25.64 -5.52
N ASP A 295 -3.32 25.26 -6.69
CA ASP A 295 -3.48 23.87 -7.11
C ASP A 295 -2.62 23.61 -8.34
N LEU A 296 -2.15 22.38 -8.51
CA LEU A 296 -1.41 22.01 -9.71
C LEU A 296 -2.27 22.16 -10.97
N ILE A 297 -3.59 21.93 -10.86
CA ILE A 297 -4.47 22.01 -12.04
C ILE A 297 -4.57 23.44 -12.59
N ASP A 298 -4.27 24.46 -11.77
CA ASP A 298 -4.31 25.88 -12.16
C ASP A 298 -3.26 26.23 -13.21
N ALA A 299 -2.17 25.45 -13.31
CA ALA A 299 -1.16 25.61 -14.36
C ALA A 299 -1.74 25.39 -15.77
N GLY A 300 -2.80 24.60 -15.88
CA GLY A 300 -3.41 24.20 -17.15
C GLY A 300 -2.62 23.12 -17.91
N PRO A 301 -3.29 22.41 -18.84
CA PRO A 301 -2.73 21.22 -19.48
C PRO A 301 -1.48 21.49 -20.33
N ASP A 302 -1.43 22.63 -21.03
CA ASP A 302 -0.28 22.98 -21.87
C ASP A 302 0.98 23.25 -21.03
N ARG A 303 0.84 23.90 -19.87
CA ARG A 303 1.97 24.12 -18.98
C ARG A 303 2.38 22.85 -18.26
N ILE A 304 1.43 22.03 -17.83
CA ILE A 304 1.73 20.71 -17.25
C ILE A 304 2.54 19.85 -18.23
N ALA A 305 2.19 19.85 -19.52
CA ALA A 305 2.96 19.16 -20.55
C ALA A 305 4.41 19.64 -20.62
N ALA A 306 4.61 20.96 -20.60
CA ALA A 306 5.95 21.56 -20.62
C ALA A 306 6.75 21.20 -19.35
N ILE A 307 6.13 21.27 -18.17
CA ILE A 307 6.79 20.90 -16.91
C ILE A 307 7.15 19.40 -16.90
N LEU A 308 6.27 18.51 -17.37
CA LEU A 308 6.58 17.08 -17.47
C LEU A 308 7.84 16.83 -18.31
N ALA A 309 7.99 17.54 -19.43
CA ALA A 309 9.18 17.44 -20.28
C ALA A 309 10.45 17.93 -19.57
N GLU A 310 10.38 19.05 -18.85
CA GLU A 310 11.50 19.58 -18.06
C GLU A 310 11.89 18.63 -16.92
N VAL A 311 10.91 18.09 -16.20
CA VAL A 311 11.13 17.10 -15.13
C VAL A 311 11.83 15.85 -15.67
N LEU A 312 11.42 15.34 -16.85
CA LEU A 312 12.09 14.21 -17.50
C LEU A 312 13.54 14.54 -17.88
N ALA A 313 13.80 15.74 -18.43
CA ALA A 313 15.16 16.17 -18.74
C ALA A 313 16.06 16.23 -17.49
N LEU A 314 15.49 16.64 -16.34
CA LEU A 314 16.20 16.66 -15.07
C LEU A 314 16.50 15.25 -14.54
N PHE A 315 15.60 14.28 -14.72
CA PHE A 315 15.90 12.86 -14.43
C PHE A 315 17.02 12.33 -15.33
N ASP A 316 16.98 12.63 -16.64
CA ASP A 316 17.97 12.17 -17.60
C ASP A 316 19.36 12.75 -17.32
N SER A 317 19.44 14.00 -16.82
CA SER A 317 20.70 14.62 -16.39
C SER A 317 21.23 14.11 -15.04
N GLY A 318 20.43 13.34 -14.29
CA GLY A 318 20.75 12.91 -12.94
C GLY A 318 20.55 13.98 -11.85
N ALA A 319 19.94 15.12 -12.18
CA ALA A 319 19.61 16.18 -11.23
C ALA A 319 18.47 15.79 -10.28
N LEU A 320 17.58 14.91 -10.73
CA LEU A 320 16.50 14.31 -9.92
C LEU A 320 16.67 12.80 -9.82
N ALA A 321 16.34 12.24 -8.67
CA ALA A 321 16.28 10.82 -8.38
C ALA A 321 14.85 10.40 -8.03
N LEU A 322 14.46 9.18 -8.42
CA LEU A 322 13.12 8.67 -8.15
C LEU A 322 12.82 8.65 -6.65
N PRO A 323 11.60 8.99 -6.21
CA PRO A 323 11.24 8.89 -4.81
C PRO A 323 11.18 7.40 -4.39
N PRO A 324 11.46 7.07 -3.12
CA PRO A 324 11.17 5.74 -2.60
C PRO A 324 9.70 5.38 -2.82
N VAL A 325 9.43 4.18 -3.32
CA VAL A 325 8.07 3.70 -3.59
C VAL A 325 7.70 2.59 -2.62
N THR A 326 6.53 2.71 -2.01
CA THR A 326 5.86 1.64 -1.28
C THR A 326 4.67 1.18 -2.12
N ALA A 327 4.84 0.07 -2.84
CA ALA A 327 3.80 -0.49 -3.69
C ALA A 327 2.87 -1.45 -2.91
N TRP A 328 1.58 -1.32 -3.16
CA TRP A 328 0.53 -2.22 -2.68
C TRP A 328 -0.31 -2.68 -3.87
N ASP A 329 -0.95 -3.84 -3.82
CA ASP A 329 -1.99 -4.16 -4.79
C ASP A 329 -3.28 -3.43 -4.43
N VAL A 330 -4.06 -3.03 -5.43
CA VAL A 330 -5.36 -2.39 -5.24
C VAL A 330 -6.31 -3.20 -4.34
N ARG A 331 -6.15 -4.52 -4.29
CA ARG A 331 -6.90 -5.43 -3.41
C ARG A 331 -6.66 -5.17 -1.92
N SER A 332 -5.54 -4.55 -1.61
CA SER A 332 -5.08 -4.15 -0.27
C SER A 332 -5.12 -2.62 -0.09
N ALA A 333 -5.88 -1.90 -0.93
CA ALA A 333 -5.98 -0.45 -0.88
C ALA A 333 -6.42 0.14 0.48
N PRO A 334 -7.30 -0.49 1.28
CA PRO A 334 -7.62 0.01 2.63
C PRO A 334 -6.40 0.10 3.53
N ASP A 335 -5.51 -0.89 3.49
CA ASP A 335 -4.27 -0.87 4.27
C ASP A 335 -3.28 0.16 3.73
N ALA A 336 -3.20 0.32 2.40
CA ALA A 336 -2.37 1.34 1.76
C ALA A 336 -2.81 2.76 2.14
N LEU A 337 -4.11 3.05 2.13
CA LEU A 337 -4.67 4.35 2.53
C LEU A 337 -4.53 4.59 4.04
N ARG A 338 -4.68 3.56 4.88
CA ARG A 338 -4.37 3.66 6.32
C ARG A 338 -2.87 3.94 6.57
N HIS A 339 -1.99 3.29 5.82
CA HIS A 339 -0.56 3.54 5.91
C HIS A 339 -0.18 4.96 5.46
N LEU A 340 -0.87 5.47 4.43
CA LEU A 340 -0.75 6.84 3.95
C LEU A 340 -1.25 7.85 4.99
N SER A 341 -2.44 7.61 5.56
CA SER A 341 -3.11 8.50 6.53
C SER A 341 -2.29 8.70 7.80
N GLN A 342 -1.66 7.63 8.29
CA GLN A 342 -0.82 7.64 9.51
C GLN A 342 0.53 8.33 9.33
N ALA A 343 0.83 8.88 8.14
CA ALA A 343 2.09 9.55 7.80
C ALA A 343 3.37 8.74 8.11
N ARG A 344 3.27 7.40 8.21
CA ARG A 344 4.39 6.48 8.53
C ARG A 344 5.29 6.21 7.31
N HIS A 345 4.80 6.46 6.10
CA HIS A 345 5.51 6.23 4.86
C HIS A 345 6.67 7.22 4.64
N ARG A 346 7.65 6.79 3.83
CA ARG A 346 8.68 7.64 3.21
C ARG A 346 8.46 7.63 1.70
N GLY A 347 8.67 8.75 1.03
CA GLY A 347 8.44 8.86 -0.41
C GLY A 347 6.96 8.74 -0.78
N LYS A 348 6.62 7.78 -1.64
CA LYS A 348 5.33 7.69 -2.32
C LYS A 348 4.67 6.32 -2.16
N VAL A 349 3.36 6.32 -1.90
CA VAL A 349 2.53 5.10 -1.90
C VAL A 349 1.90 4.93 -3.28
N VAL A 350 1.94 3.72 -3.81
CA VAL A 350 1.44 3.40 -5.15
C VAL A 350 0.59 2.14 -5.10
N LEU A 351 -0.55 2.15 -5.80
CA LEU A 351 -1.36 0.96 -6.03
C LEU A 351 -0.98 0.34 -7.37
N THR A 352 -0.63 -0.94 -7.36
CA THR A 352 -0.51 -1.78 -8.54
C THR A 352 -1.87 -2.36 -8.88
N VAL A 353 -2.18 -2.42 -10.17
CA VAL A 353 -3.47 -2.89 -10.67
C VAL A 353 -3.28 -4.27 -11.27
N PRO A 354 -3.93 -5.33 -10.73
CA PRO A 354 -3.80 -6.66 -11.27
C PRO A 354 -4.44 -6.73 -12.65
N ARG A 355 -3.80 -7.48 -13.56
CA ARG A 355 -4.34 -7.75 -14.89
C ARG A 355 -4.43 -9.26 -15.13
N PRO A 356 -5.44 -9.73 -15.88
CA PRO A 356 -5.46 -11.12 -16.31
C PRO A 356 -4.31 -11.40 -17.31
N PRO A 357 -3.88 -12.67 -17.44
CA PRO A 357 -2.98 -13.09 -18.51
C PRO A 357 -3.54 -12.67 -19.87
N ASP A 358 -2.68 -12.06 -20.69
CA ASP A 358 -3.04 -11.65 -22.05
C ASP A 358 -3.09 -12.88 -22.97
N PRO A 359 -4.24 -13.22 -23.57
CA PRO A 359 -4.33 -14.34 -24.51
C PRO A 359 -3.42 -14.18 -25.73
N ALA A 360 -3.11 -12.95 -26.13
CA ALA A 360 -2.22 -12.64 -27.26
C ALA A 360 -0.73 -12.60 -26.87
N GLY A 361 -0.43 -12.59 -25.57
CA GLY A 361 0.92 -12.59 -25.02
C GLY A 361 1.50 -14.00 -24.86
N THR A 362 2.81 -14.07 -24.68
CA THR A 362 3.58 -15.31 -24.50
C THR A 362 3.81 -15.58 -23.02
N VAL A 363 3.57 -16.81 -22.56
CA VAL A 363 3.93 -17.27 -21.21
C VAL A 363 5.12 -18.22 -21.26
N LEU A 364 6.21 -17.86 -20.57
CA LEU A 364 7.39 -18.71 -20.39
C LEU A 364 7.16 -19.69 -19.24
N ILE A 365 7.33 -20.98 -19.51
CA ILE A 365 7.34 -22.04 -18.49
C ILE A 365 8.70 -22.72 -18.49
N THR A 366 9.43 -22.55 -17.40
CA THR A 366 10.70 -23.26 -17.19
C THR A 366 10.43 -24.59 -16.48
N GLY A 367 11.12 -25.65 -16.88
CA GLY A 367 10.90 -26.98 -16.28
C GLY A 367 9.61 -27.68 -16.74
N ALA A 368 9.08 -27.30 -17.92
CA ALA A 368 7.80 -27.79 -18.45
C ALA A 368 7.67 -29.32 -18.56
N THR A 369 8.78 -30.07 -18.69
CA THR A 369 8.75 -31.55 -18.70
C THR A 369 8.65 -32.18 -17.32
N GLY A 370 8.79 -31.39 -16.24
CA GLY A 370 8.51 -31.84 -14.90
C GLY A 370 7.00 -32.03 -14.70
N ALA A 371 6.62 -32.91 -13.77
CA ALA A 371 5.21 -33.22 -13.52
C ALA A 371 4.33 -31.97 -13.30
N LEU A 372 4.81 -31.00 -12.52
CA LEU A 372 4.07 -29.77 -12.24
C LEU A 372 4.09 -28.77 -13.40
N GLY A 373 5.21 -28.68 -14.13
CA GLY A 373 5.34 -27.81 -15.30
C GLY A 373 4.35 -28.17 -16.42
N GLY A 374 4.15 -29.47 -16.67
CA GLY A 374 3.15 -29.94 -17.62
C GLY A 374 1.71 -29.70 -17.17
N LEU A 375 1.43 -29.82 -15.86
CA LEU A 375 0.10 -29.53 -15.30
C LEU A 375 -0.27 -28.06 -15.45
N VAL A 376 0.63 -27.15 -15.05
CA VAL A 376 0.36 -25.71 -15.15
C VAL A 376 0.26 -25.25 -16.61
N ALA A 377 1.06 -25.82 -17.51
CA ALA A 377 0.95 -25.52 -18.94
C ALA A 377 -0.45 -25.84 -19.50
N ARG A 378 -1.00 -27.02 -19.17
CA ARG A 378 -2.36 -27.40 -19.59
C ARG A 378 -3.40 -26.47 -18.99
N HIS A 379 -3.30 -26.20 -17.69
CA HIS A 379 -4.25 -25.37 -16.96
C HIS A 379 -4.30 -23.94 -17.49
N LEU A 380 -3.14 -23.36 -17.82
CA LEU A 380 -3.07 -22.03 -18.43
C LEU A 380 -3.76 -21.96 -19.80
N VAL A 381 -3.65 -23.02 -20.62
CA VAL A 381 -4.31 -23.09 -21.93
C VAL A 381 -5.82 -23.30 -21.78
N SER A 382 -6.26 -24.21 -20.90
CA SER A 382 -7.67 -24.59 -20.78
C SER A 382 -8.50 -23.59 -19.99
N GLU A 383 -8.00 -23.10 -18.85
CA GLU A 383 -8.77 -22.26 -17.92
C GLU A 383 -8.45 -20.77 -18.04
N HIS A 384 -7.20 -20.41 -18.36
CA HIS A 384 -6.75 -19.02 -18.47
C HIS A 384 -6.68 -18.51 -19.91
N GLY A 385 -6.98 -19.37 -20.90
CA GLY A 385 -7.04 -19.00 -22.31
C GLY A 385 -5.70 -18.59 -22.92
N VAL A 386 -4.57 -18.95 -22.30
CA VAL A 386 -3.23 -18.67 -22.83
C VAL A 386 -3.06 -19.39 -24.16
N ARG A 387 -2.67 -18.64 -25.21
CA ARG A 387 -2.52 -19.20 -26.56
C ARG A 387 -1.08 -19.33 -27.03
N ARG A 388 -0.11 -18.78 -26.30
CA ARG A 388 1.30 -18.84 -26.69
C ARG A 388 2.15 -19.26 -25.52
N LEU A 389 2.80 -20.40 -25.66
CA LEU A 389 3.67 -20.98 -24.62
C LEU A 389 5.10 -21.08 -25.13
N LEU A 390 6.03 -20.59 -24.32
CA LEU A 390 7.46 -20.82 -24.48
C LEU A 390 7.92 -21.81 -23.40
N LEU A 391 8.22 -23.05 -23.79
CA LEU A 391 8.66 -24.10 -22.88
C LEU A 391 10.19 -24.19 -22.91
N ALA A 392 10.84 -23.84 -21.79
CA ALA A 392 12.30 -23.78 -21.72
C ALA A 392 12.89 -24.87 -20.80
N GLY A 393 13.94 -25.53 -21.28
CA GLY A 393 14.76 -26.41 -20.46
C GLY A 393 15.95 -27.02 -21.21
N ARG A 394 16.93 -27.55 -20.46
CA ARG A 394 18.24 -28.02 -20.97
C ARG A 394 18.19 -29.06 -22.09
N ARG A 395 17.12 -29.86 -22.16
CA ARG A 395 16.93 -30.92 -23.17
C ARG A 395 16.09 -30.47 -24.37
N GLY A 396 15.36 -29.35 -24.26
CA GLY A 396 14.46 -28.88 -25.31
C GLY A 396 13.48 -29.96 -25.78
N THR A 397 13.35 -30.09 -27.11
CA THR A 397 12.50 -31.10 -27.79
C THR A 397 12.88 -32.54 -27.47
N ASP A 398 14.12 -32.80 -27.08
CA ASP A 398 14.63 -34.14 -26.75
C ASP A 398 14.20 -34.61 -25.36
N ALA A 399 13.51 -33.77 -24.59
CA ALA A 399 13.05 -34.12 -23.26
C ALA A 399 11.95 -35.21 -23.33
N PRO A 400 12.03 -36.27 -22.51
CA PRO A 400 11.01 -37.31 -22.47
C PRO A 400 9.61 -36.72 -22.21
N GLY A 401 8.62 -37.12 -23.03
CA GLY A 401 7.24 -36.65 -22.94
C GLY A 401 6.98 -35.27 -23.57
N MET A 402 8.00 -34.54 -24.04
CA MET A 402 7.81 -33.20 -24.61
C MET A 402 6.93 -33.21 -25.87
N ALA A 403 7.18 -34.15 -26.80
CA ALA A 403 6.39 -34.25 -28.03
C ALA A 403 4.89 -34.48 -27.75
N ALA A 404 4.56 -35.33 -26.76
CA ALA A 404 3.18 -35.56 -26.35
C ALA A 404 2.56 -34.31 -25.72
N LEU A 405 3.29 -33.64 -24.82
CA LEU A 405 2.83 -32.40 -24.19
C LEU A 405 2.57 -31.30 -25.24
N VAL A 406 3.47 -31.12 -26.19
CA VAL A 406 3.30 -30.15 -27.30
C VAL A 406 2.05 -30.48 -28.12
N ALA A 407 1.87 -31.74 -28.49
CA ALA A 407 0.70 -32.17 -29.27
C ALA A 407 -0.62 -31.87 -28.53
N GLU A 408 -0.67 -32.16 -27.23
CA GLU A 408 -1.88 -31.93 -26.41
C GLU A 408 -2.17 -30.44 -26.21
N LEU A 409 -1.15 -29.62 -25.95
CA LEU A 409 -1.30 -28.16 -25.83
C LEU A 409 -1.72 -27.52 -27.16
N THR A 410 -1.17 -28.01 -28.28
CA THR A 410 -1.53 -27.56 -29.63
C THR A 410 -2.98 -27.95 -29.96
N ALA A 411 -3.41 -29.16 -29.59
CA ALA A 411 -4.81 -29.57 -29.71
C ALA A 411 -5.76 -28.71 -28.84
N GLY A 412 -5.26 -28.17 -27.72
CA GLY A 412 -5.96 -27.17 -26.90
C GLY A 412 -5.95 -25.75 -27.48
N GLY A 413 -5.40 -25.55 -28.67
CA GLY A 413 -5.37 -24.27 -29.39
C GLY A 413 -4.20 -23.35 -29.01
N ALA A 414 -3.16 -23.87 -28.37
CA ALA A 414 -1.95 -23.09 -28.08
C ALA A 414 -0.87 -23.27 -29.16
N GLU A 415 -0.19 -22.19 -29.50
CA GLU A 415 1.08 -22.23 -30.22
C GLU A 415 2.22 -22.46 -29.21
N VAL A 416 2.96 -23.55 -29.37
CA VAL A 416 3.99 -23.97 -28.42
C VAL A 416 5.37 -23.91 -29.05
N THR A 417 6.23 -23.06 -28.51
CA THR A 417 7.65 -23.02 -28.84
C THR A 417 8.43 -23.76 -27.75
N VAL A 418 9.29 -24.70 -28.14
CA VAL A 418 10.18 -25.42 -27.22
C VAL A 418 11.60 -24.97 -27.43
N ALA A 419 12.22 -24.44 -26.37
CA ALA A 419 13.60 -23.96 -26.41
C ALA A 419 14.52 -24.82 -25.55
N ARG A 420 15.63 -25.26 -26.18
CA ARG A 420 16.76 -25.82 -25.45
C ARG A 420 17.53 -24.67 -24.79
N CYS A 421 17.31 -24.46 -23.49
CA CYS A 421 17.92 -23.38 -22.73
C CYS A 421 18.26 -23.84 -21.32
N ASP A 422 19.47 -23.57 -20.86
CA ASP A 422 19.76 -23.56 -19.43
C ASP A 422 19.34 -22.20 -18.87
N VAL A 423 18.39 -22.21 -17.94
CA VAL A 423 17.85 -20.97 -17.36
C VAL A 423 18.77 -20.38 -16.28
N GLY A 424 19.80 -21.14 -15.85
CA GLY A 424 20.88 -20.62 -15.03
C GLY A 424 21.98 -19.90 -15.84
N ASP A 425 21.93 -19.95 -17.17
CA ASP A 425 22.86 -19.23 -18.05
C ASP A 425 22.25 -17.90 -18.50
N ARG A 426 22.84 -16.79 -18.04
CA ARG A 426 22.38 -15.42 -18.37
C ARG A 426 22.36 -15.15 -19.87
N THR A 427 23.37 -15.60 -20.60
CA THR A 427 23.50 -15.31 -22.04
C THR A 427 22.46 -16.11 -22.81
N ALA A 428 22.30 -17.39 -22.50
CA ALA A 428 21.30 -18.24 -23.14
C ALA A 428 19.87 -17.77 -22.84
N LEU A 429 19.57 -17.44 -21.59
CA LEU A 429 18.25 -16.93 -21.19
C LEU A 429 17.97 -15.55 -21.81
N GLY A 430 18.96 -14.65 -21.82
CA GLY A 430 18.83 -13.34 -22.47
C GLY A 430 18.53 -13.47 -23.97
N ALA A 431 19.25 -14.34 -24.68
CA ALA A 431 19.01 -14.62 -26.09
C ALA A 431 17.61 -15.24 -26.34
N LEU A 432 17.17 -16.14 -25.46
CA LEU A 432 15.84 -16.74 -25.52
C LEU A 432 14.74 -15.68 -25.38
N LEU A 433 14.87 -14.79 -24.39
CA LEU A 433 13.88 -13.75 -24.11
C LEU A 433 13.86 -12.68 -25.23
N ALA A 434 15.01 -12.32 -25.77
CA ALA A 434 15.11 -11.40 -26.91
C ALA A 434 14.49 -11.96 -28.20
N GLY A 435 14.35 -13.29 -28.31
CA GLY A 435 13.69 -13.96 -29.43
C GLY A 435 12.16 -13.96 -29.37
N VAL A 436 11.55 -13.48 -28.28
CA VAL A 436 10.08 -13.39 -28.17
C VAL A 436 9.56 -12.28 -29.10
N PRO A 437 8.61 -12.57 -30.02
CA PRO A 437 8.11 -11.57 -30.97
C PRO A 437 7.46 -10.37 -30.29
N ALA A 438 7.76 -9.15 -30.73
CA ALA A 438 7.15 -7.92 -30.20
C ALA A 438 5.62 -7.87 -30.39
N ALA A 439 5.09 -8.53 -31.43
CA ALA A 439 3.65 -8.66 -31.66
C ALA A 439 2.96 -9.58 -30.63
N HIS A 440 3.72 -10.42 -29.94
CA HIS A 440 3.26 -11.40 -28.95
C HIS A 440 4.19 -11.38 -27.73
N PRO A 441 4.25 -10.24 -27.01
CA PRO A 441 5.26 -9.98 -26.01
C PRO A 441 5.18 -10.98 -24.84
N LEU A 442 6.26 -11.13 -24.10
CA LEU A 442 6.26 -11.91 -22.87
C LEU A 442 5.36 -11.24 -21.83
N THR A 443 4.30 -11.93 -21.41
CA THR A 443 3.33 -11.45 -20.42
C THR A 443 3.24 -12.33 -19.19
N GLY A 444 3.93 -13.47 -19.15
CA GLY A 444 3.96 -14.32 -17.97
C GLY A 444 5.20 -15.18 -17.86
N VAL A 445 5.61 -15.47 -16.62
CA VAL A 445 6.67 -16.42 -16.29
C VAL A 445 6.16 -17.37 -15.21
N VAL A 446 6.31 -18.67 -15.43
CA VAL A 446 6.11 -19.71 -14.42
C VAL A 446 7.39 -20.54 -14.28
N HIS A 447 8.04 -20.41 -13.13
CA HIS A 447 9.29 -21.08 -12.84
C HIS A 447 9.03 -22.37 -12.05
N THR A 448 9.09 -23.52 -12.75
CA THR A 448 8.91 -24.86 -12.13
C THR A 448 10.19 -25.70 -12.13
N ALA A 449 11.29 -25.15 -12.65
CA ALA A 449 12.55 -25.87 -12.71
C ALA A 449 13.12 -26.14 -11.30
N GLY A 450 13.74 -27.30 -11.14
CA GLY A 450 14.34 -27.72 -9.89
C GLY A 450 14.86 -29.15 -9.95
N VAL A 451 15.82 -29.44 -9.10
CA VAL A 451 16.39 -30.78 -8.89
C VAL A 451 16.49 -31.04 -7.39
N LEU A 452 16.50 -32.31 -7.00
CA LEU A 452 16.79 -32.72 -5.63
C LEU A 452 18.18 -33.33 -5.52
N ASP A 453 18.81 -33.11 -4.38
CA ASP A 453 20.00 -33.83 -3.97
C ASP A 453 20.01 -33.94 -2.43
N ASP A 454 19.11 -34.78 -1.91
CA ASP A 454 18.85 -34.89 -0.48
C ASP A 454 20.07 -35.45 0.27
N GLY A 455 20.32 -34.92 1.46
CA GLY A 455 21.35 -35.39 2.37
C GLY A 455 21.29 -34.69 3.71
N VAL A 456 21.74 -35.38 4.76
CA VAL A 456 21.90 -34.77 6.08
C VAL A 456 22.97 -33.67 6.05
N LEU A 457 22.86 -32.68 6.94
CA LEU A 457 23.73 -31.50 6.93
C LEU A 457 25.24 -31.82 6.89
N PRO A 458 25.78 -32.82 7.62
CA PRO A 458 27.20 -33.18 7.54
C PRO A 458 27.66 -33.73 6.18
N SER A 459 26.73 -34.15 5.32
CA SER A 459 26.99 -34.66 3.97
C SER A 459 26.83 -33.59 2.87
N MET A 460 26.54 -32.35 3.26
CA MET A 460 26.42 -31.24 2.32
C MET A 460 27.81 -30.74 1.90
N THR A 461 28.04 -30.71 0.60
CA THR A 461 29.22 -30.06 0.00
C THR A 461 28.78 -28.83 -0.80
N PRO A 462 29.69 -27.88 -1.09
CA PRO A 462 29.38 -26.75 -1.96
C PRO A 462 28.80 -27.16 -3.32
N GLU A 463 29.23 -28.30 -3.87
CA GLU A 463 28.76 -28.84 -5.16
C GLU A 463 27.30 -29.29 -5.07
N ARG A 464 26.93 -30.01 -4.00
CA ARG A 464 25.54 -30.46 -3.75
C ARG A 464 24.62 -29.28 -3.45
N MET A 465 25.14 -28.22 -2.82
CA MET A 465 24.41 -26.96 -2.64
C MET A 465 24.19 -26.24 -3.98
N ARG A 466 25.26 -25.99 -4.75
CA ARG A 466 25.18 -25.30 -6.05
C ARG A 466 24.30 -26.04 -7.05
N GLY A 467 24.37 -27.38 -7.08
CA GLY A 467 23.56 -28.20 -7.98
C GLY A 467 22.05 -28.01 -7.80
N VAL A 468 21.59 -27.76 -6.57
CA VAL A 468 20.17 -27.51 -6.25
C VAL A 468 19.80 -26.04 -6.34
N LEU A 469 20.70 -25.13 -5.94
CA LEU A 469 20.47 -23.68 -6.01
C LEU A 469 20.41 -23.17 -7.45
N ALA A 470 21.32 -23.60 -8.32
CA ALA A 470 21.44 -23.06 -9.67
C ALA A 470 20.14 -23.08 -10.50
N PRO A 471 19.42 -24.21 -10.64
CA PRO A 471 18.18 -24.25 -11.42
C PRO A 471 16.98 -23.59 -10.73
N LYS A 472 17.13 -23.10 -9.48
CA LYS A 472 16.08 -22.45 -8.70
C LYS A 472 16.43 -21.00 -8.38
N ALA A 473 17.32 -20.77 -7.42
CA ALA A 473 17.68 -19.45 -6.93
C ALA A 473 18.34 -18.60 -8.02
N ASP A 474 19.43 -19.10 -8.61
CA ASP A 474 20.19 -18.34 -9.62
C ASP A 474 19.34 -18.10 -10.88
N ALA A 475 18.64 -19.13 -11.35
CA ALA A 475 17.71 -19.02 -12.47
C ALA A 475 16.56 -18.01 -12.21
N ALA A 476 15.98 -18.01 -11.01
CA ALA A 476 14.91 -17.07 -10.67
C ALA A 476 15.42 -15.63 -10.56
N TRP A 477 16.65 -15.42 -10.07
CA TRP A 477 17.30 -14.11 -10.09
C TRP A 477 17.50 -13.61 -11.52
N LEU A 478 18.01 -14.45 -12.42
CA LEU A 478 18.17 -14.09 -13.82
C LEU A 478 16.84 -13.80 -14.52
N LEU A 479 15.80 -14.59 -14.24
CA LEU A 479 14.45 -14.32 -14.72
C LEU A 479 13.95 -12.97 -14.19
N HIS A 480 14.20 -12.65 -12.91
CA HIS A 480 13.84 -11.36 -12.34
C HIS A 480 14.51 -10.21 -13.09
N GLU A 481 15.83 -10.23 -13.24
CA GLU A 481 16.60 -9.15 -13.87
C GLU A 481 16.26 -8.99 -15.36
N LEU A 482 16.19 -10.09 -16.12
CA LEU A 482 15.96 -10.04 -17.56
C LEU A 482 14.51 -9.77 -17.95
N THR A 483 13.61 -9.65 -16.96
CA THR A 483 12.18 -9.33 -17.18
C THR A 483 11.73 -8.09 -16.42
N LEU A 484 12.65 -7.20 -16.02
CA LEU A 484 12.30 -5.91 -15.40
C LEU A 484 11.50 -5.02 -16.37
N ASP A 485 11.83 -5.06 -17.66
CA ASP A 485 11.19 -4.24 -18.70
C ASP A 485 9.94 -4.88 -19.31
N ALA A 486 9.62 -6.13 -18.94
CA ALA A 486 8.47 -6.86 -19.47
C ALA A 486 7.19 -6.51 -18.68
N ASP A 487 6.10 -6.20 -19.40
CA ASP A 487 4.77 -5.96 -18.82
C ASP A 487 4.08 -7.28 -18.45
N LEU A 488 4.65 -7.97 -17.44
CA LEU A 488 4.14 -9.25 -16.97
C LEU A 488 2.82 -9.08 -16.21
N ALA A 489 1.85 -9.94 -16.51
CA ALA A 489 0.67 -10.19 -15.69
C ALA A 489 0.97 -11.20 -14.56
N LEU A 490 1.95 -12.08 -14.79
CA LEU A 490 2.23 -13.23 -13.94
C LEU A 490 3.75 -13.47 -13.81
N PHE A 491 4.22 -13.63 -12.58
CA PHE A 491 5.56 -14.15 -12.29
C PHE A 491 5.46 -15.11 -11.11
N THR A 492 5.31 -16.41 -11.40
CA THR A 492 5.04 -17.42 -10.37
C THR A 492 6.24 -18.34 -10.19
N LEU A 493 6.72 -18.42 -8.95
CA LEU A 493 7.81 -19.29 -8.54
C LEU A 493 7.25 -20.51 -7.82
N PHE A 494 7.56 -21.71 -8.30
CA PHE A 494 7.17 -22.94 -7.61
C PHE A 494 8.24 -23.26 -6.56
N SER A 495 7.96 -22.84 -5.33
CA SER A 495 8.72 -23.12 -4.13
C SER A 495 8.24 -24.43 -3.48
N SER A 496 8.61 -24.67 -2.22
CA SER A 496 8.17 -25.83 -1.46
C SER A 496 7.99 -25.50 0.02
N ALA A 497 6.99 -26.10 0.64
CA ALA A 497 6.76 -26.03 2.08
C ALA A 497 7.99 -26.49 2.91
N ALA A 498 8.92 -27.24 2.33
CA ALA A 498 10.20 -27.58 2.97
C ALA A 498 11.06 -26.34 3.29
N GLY A 499 10.95 -25.25 2.53
CA GLY A 499 11.62 -23.97 2.81
C GLY A 499 11.00 -23.22 4.00
N THR A 500 9.71 -23.46 4.29
CA THR A 500 8.99 -22.79 5.39
C THR A 500 8.98 -23.63 6.67
N LEU A 501 8.67 -24.92 6.55
CA LEU A 501 8.49 -25.84 7.67
C LEU A 501 9.77 -26.61 8.03
N GLY A 502 10.79 -26.53 7.16
CA GLY A 502 11.98 -27.37 7.21
C GLY A 502 11.74 -28.76 6.63
N GLY A 503 12.78 -29.30 5.97
CA GLY A 503 12.83 -30.67 5.50
C GLY A 503 14.09 -31.36 6.04
N ALA A 504 13.91 -32.38 6.87
CA ALA A 504 15.05 -33.13 7.40
C ALA A 504 15.80 -33.81 6.24
N GLY A 505 17.09 -33.48 6.08
CA GLY A 505 17.90 -33.96 4.97
C GLY A 505 17.75 -33.15 3.66
N GLN A 506 17.11 -31.98 3.70
CA GLN A 506 16.85 -31.16 2.52
C GLN A 506 17.39 -29.73 2.68
N ALA A 507 18.57 -29.56 3.31
CA ALA A 507 19.09 -28.23 3.63
C ALA A 507 19.32 -27.35 2.38
N ASN A 508 19.90 -27.92 1.32
CA ASN A 508 20.09 -27.27 0.02
C ASN A 508 18.75 -26.90 -0.65
N TYR A 509 17.79 -27.82 -0.66
CA TYR A 509 16.47 -27.61 -1.26
C TYR A 509 15.63 -26.59 -0.48
N ALA A 510 15.62 -26.67 0.85
CA ALA A 510 14.96 -25.69 1.71
C ALA A 510 15.54 -24.29 1.47
N ALA A 511 16.87 -24.15 1.46
CA ALA A 511 17.54 -22.87 1.18
C ALA A 511 17.15 -22.30 -0.20
N ALA A 512 17.15 -23.13 -1.24
CA ALA A 512 16.77 -22.70 -2.59
C ALA A 512 15.32 -22.22 -2.66
N ASN A 513 14.40 -22.87 -1.95
CA ASN A 513 12.98 -22.50 -1.94
C ASN A 513 12.72 -21.25 -1.08
N SER A 514 13.37 -21.12 0.08
CA SER A 514 13.30 -19.90 0.89
C SER A 514 13.84 -18.68 0.14
N TYR A 515 14.84 -18.87 -0.74
CA TYR A 515 15.30 -17.81 -1.64
C TYR A 515 14.20 -17.37 -2.62
N LEU A 516 13.46 -18.30 -3.23
CA LEU A 516 12.33 -17.97 -4.11
C LEU A 516 11.25 -17.19 -3.36
N ASP A 517 10.96 -17.60 -2.12
CA ASP A 517 10.00 -16.92 -1.25
C ASP A 517 10.43 -15.47 -0.98
N ALA A 518 11.70 -15.26 -0.62
CA ALA A 518 12.27 -13.93 -0.42
C ALA A 518 12.31 -13.09 -1.70
N LEU A 519 12.62 -13.71 -2.85
CA LEU A 519 12.63 -13.03 -4.15
C LEU A 519 11.23 -12.54 -4.55
N ALA A 520 10.17 -13.30 -4.24
CA ALA A 520 8.81 -12.85 -4.50
C ALA A 520 8.46 -11.59 -3.67
N HIS A 521 8.84 -11.56 -2.40
CA HIS A 521 8.71 -10.34 -1.57
C HIS A 521 9.50 -9.16 -2.13
N TYR A 522 10.76 -9.39 -2.50
CA TYR A 522 11.63 -8.35 -3.08
C TYR A 522 11.07 -7.79 -4.39
N ARG A 523 10.65 -8.66 -5.32
CA ARG A 523 10.09 -8.23 -6.60
C ARG A 523 8.79 -7.45 -6.41
N ARG A 524 7.93 -7.86 -5.46
CA ARG A 524 6.72 -7.09 -5.11
C ARG A 524 7.01 -5.75 -4.45
N SER A 525 8.06 -5.62 -3.63
CA SER A 525 8.43 -4.32 -3.06
C SER A 525 8.90 -3.32 -4.12
N LEU A 526 9.29 -3.79 -5.32
CA LEU A 526 9.57 -2.96 -6.49
C LEU A 526 8.29 -2.62 -7.31
N GLY A 527 7.12 -3.05 -6.85
CA GLY A 527 5.84 -2.90 -7.55
C GLY A 527 5.70 -3.81 -8.78
N LEU A 528 6.50 -4.87 -8.88
CA LEU A 528 6.44 -5.85 -9.95
C LEU A 528 5.66 -7.10 -9.51
N PRO A 529 4.95 -7.79 -10.42
CA PRO A 529 4.23 -9.01 -10.09
C PRO A 529 5.22 -10.08 -9.62
N ALA A 530 4.89 -10.76 -8.53
CA ALA A 530 5.53 -12.00 -8.11
C ALA A 530 4.69 -12.77 -7.10
N GLN A 531 4.61 -14.09 -7.24
CA GLN A 531 4.12 -14.99 -6.19
C GLN A 531 5.02 -16.21 -6.09
N SER A 532 5.40 -16.58 -4.87
CA SER A 532 6.01 -17.87 -4.56
C SER A 532 4.98 -18.80 -3.94
N LEU A 533 4.83 -19.98 -4.54
CA LEU A 533 3.92 -21.02 -4.06
C LEU A 533 4.75 -22.12 -3.41
N ALA A 534 4.81 -22.10 -2.08
CA ALA A 534 5.52 -23.06 -1.25
C ALA A 534 4.71 -24.37 -1.15
N TRP A 535 4.70 -25.12 -2.25
CA TRP A 535 3.86 -26.30 -2.42
C TRP A 535 4.10 -27.39 -1.38
N GLY A 536 3.00 -27.97 -0.90
CA GLY A 536 2.97 -29.20 -0.14
C GLY A 536 3.24 -30.45 -0.98
N LEU A 537 2.94 -31.62 -0.41
CA LEU A 537 3.20 -32.89 -1.05
C LEU A 537 2.18 -33.16 -2.17
N TRP A 538 2.66 -33.45 -3.37
CA TRP A 538 1.81 -33.84 -4.52
C TRP A 538 1.77 -35.35 -4.70
N ASP A 539 0.59 -35.86 -5.04
CA ASP A 539 0.37 -37.23 -5.48
C ASP A 539 0.25 -37.28 -7.01
N THR A 540 1.39 -37.16 -7.70
CA THR A 540 1.44 -37.10 -9.17
C THR A 540 2.50 -38.08 -9.69
N PRO A 541 2.17 -38.96 -10.65
CA PRO A 541 3.14 -39.85 -11.28
C PRO A 541 4.33 -39.09 -11.88
N GLY A 542 5.55 -39.57 -11.67
CA GLY A 542 6.77 -38.94 -12.18
C GLY A 542 7.14 -37.61 -11.51
N GLY A 543 6.44 -37.20 -10.45
CA GLY A 543 6.78 -36.03 -9.65
C GLY A 543 8.04 -36.25 -8.79
N MET A 544 8.58 -35.15 -8.27
CA MET A 544 9.79 -35.12 -7.45
C MET A 544 9.72 -36.00 -6.17
N ASN A 545 8.50 -36.30 -5.73
CA ASN A 545 8.19 -37.17 -4.59
C ASN A 545 8.05 -38.67 -4.96
N ALA A 546 8.19 -39.04 -6.23
CA ALA A 546 8.03 -40.42 -6.69
C ALA A 546 9.06 -41.39 -6.08
N HIS A 547 10.17 -40.87 -5.54
CA HIS A 547 11.22 -41.64 -4.87
C HIS A 547 11.00 -41.81 -3.36
N LEU A 548 10.00 -41.14 -2.75
CA LEU A 548 9.70 -41.30 -1.33
C LEU A 548 9.23 -42.72 -1.05
N ARG A 549 9.85 -43.38 -0.06
CA ARG A 549 9.44 -44.72 0.37
C ARG A 549 8.08 -44.65 1.05
N ASN A 550 7.30 -45.74 0.99
CA ASN A 550 5.96 -45.81 1.60
C ASN A 550 5.96 -45.45 3.10
N ALA A 551 7.03 -45.77 3.83
CA ALA A 551 7.21 -45.43 5.24
C ALA A 551 7.30 -43.91 5.49
N ASP A 552 7.97 -43.15 4.61
CA ASP A 552 8.12 -41.70 4.72
C ASP A 552 6.80 -40.98 4.40
N ARG A 553 6.05 -41.47 3.40
CA ARG A 553 4.68 -41.01 3.12
C ARG A 553 3.76 -41.22 4.31
N THR A 554 3.80 -42.39 4.93
CA THR A 554 2.97 -42.71 6.10
C THR A 554 3.36 -41.85 7.32
N ARG A 555 4.64 -41.53 7.48
CA ARG A 555 5.13 -40.63 8.54
C ARG A 555 4.62 -39.20 8.35
N LEU A 556 4.66 -38.68 7.12
CA LEU A 556 4.16 -37.34 6.78
C LEU A 556 2.63 -37.24 6.93
N THR A 557 1.88 -38.25 6.47
CA THR A 557 0.43 -38.32 6.67
C THR A 557 0.06 -38.40 8.14
N ARG A 558 0.79 -39.21 8.94
CA ARG A 558 0.65 -39.19 10.39
C ARG A 558 0.91 -37.79 10.94
N ALA A 559 1.98 -37.12 10.51
CA ALA A 559 2.36 -35.75 10.90
C ALA A 559 1.36 -34.65 10.46
N GLY A 560 0.17 -35.01 10.00
CA GLY A 560 -0.89 -34.06 9.64
C GLY A 560 -0.76 -33.49 8.24
N SER A 561 0.19 -33.95 7.42
CA SER A 561 0.37 -33.50 6.03
C SER A 561 -0.31 -34.43 5.04
N GLY A 562 -1.36 -33.95 4.38
CA GLY A 562 -2.05 -34.63 3.29
C GLY A 562 -1.35 -34.43 1.94
N THR A 563 -1.71 -35.25 0.96
CA THR A 563 -1.24 -35.11 -0.43
C THR A 563 -2.26 -34.39 -1.29
N LEU A 564 -1.77 -33.55 -2.20
CA LEU A 564 -2.54 -32.83 -3.21
C LEU A 564 -2.63 -33.65 -4.49
N SER A 565 -3.85 -33.85 -4.99
CA SER A 565 -4.08 -34.29 -6.35
C SER A 565 -3.79 -33.16 -7.35
N ALA A 566 -3.63 -33.52 -8.64
CA ALA A 566 -3.42 -32.54 -9.71
C ALA A 566 -4.51 -31.45 -9.76
N GLY A 567 -5.78 -31.87 -9.67
CA GLY A 567 -6.92 -30.95 -9.68
C GLY A 567 -7.03 -30.07 -8.43
N GLU A 568 -6.72 -30.61 -7.24
CA GLU A 568 -6.66 -29.78 -6.02
C GLU A 568 -5.55 -28.72 -6.12
N GLY A 569 -4.38 -29.12 -6.61
CA GLY A 569 -3.26 -28.20 -6.76
C GLY A 569 -3.53 -27.07 -7.77
N MET A 570 -4.18 -27.36 -8.90
CA MET A 570 -4.55 -26.31 -9.86
C MET A 570 -5.65 -25.37 -9.34
N ARG A 571 -6.62 -25.88 -8.56
CA ARG A 571 -7.57 -24.99 -7.86
C ARG A 571 -6.89 -24.07 -6.84
N LEU A 572 -5.86 -24.57 -6.15
CA LEU A 572 -5.05 -23.75 -5.23
C LEU A 572 -4.18 -22.75 -5.98
N PHE A 573 -3.69 -23.10 -7.17
CA PHE A 573 -3.00 -22.16 -8.07
C PHE A 573 -3.94 -21.00 -8.45
N ASP A 574 -5.17 -21.29 -8.88
CA ASP A 574 -6.16 -20.24 -9.22
C ASP A 574 -6.53 -19.39 -8.01
N ALA A 575 -6.70 -20.01 -6.84
CA ALA A 575 -6.97 -19.29 -5.60
C ALA A 575 -5.81 -18.34 -5.27
N ALA A 576 -4.56 -18.79 -5.41
CA ALA A 576 -3.37 -17.99 -5.15
C ALA A 576 -3.29 -16.76 -6.06
N LEU A 577 -3.60 -16.89 -7.36
CA LEU A 577 -3.62 -15.75 -8.28
C LEU A 577 -4.64 -14.67 -7.86
N GLY A 578 -5.72 -15.08 -7.18
CA GLY A 578 -6.72 -14.18 -6.63
C GLY A 578 -6.29 -13.44 -5.35
N LEU A 579 -5.19 -13.84 -4.72
CA LEU A 579 -4.66 -13.25 -3.49
C LEU A 579 -3.54 -12.24 -3.76
N ASP A 580 -3.29 -11.36 -2.79
CA ASP A 580 -2.22 -10.36 -2.81
C ASP A 580 -1.00 -10.79 -1.96
N ASP A 581 -0.91 -12.03 -1.51
CA ASP A 581 0.27 -12.48 -0.76
C ASP A 581 1.44 -12.79 -1.69
N ALA A 582 2.64 -12.33 -1.33
CA ALA A 582 3.86 -12.63 -2.10
C ALA A 582 4.24 -14.12 -1.99
N VAL A 583 3.95 -14.74 -0.84
CA VAL A 583 4.29 -16.12 -0.52
C VAL A 583 3.07 -16.79 0.06
N LEU A 584 2.64 -17.87 -0.59
CA LEU A 584 1.55 -18.71 -0.12
C LEU A 584 2.08 -20.12 0.09
N VAL A 585 1.48 -20.85 1.03
CA VAL A 585 1.85 -22.24 1.34
C VAL A 585 0.66 -23.14 1.00
N PRO A 586 0.51 -23.58 -0.28
CA PRO A 586 -0.61 -24.42 -0.67
C PRO A 586 -0.35 -25.85 -0.18
N VAL A 587 -0.96 -26.19 0.96
CA VAL A 587 -0.78 -27.47 1.66
C VAL A 587 -2.13 -28.04 2.10
N LYS A 588 -2.19 -29.36 2.18
CA LYS A 588 -3.30 -30.06 2.83
C LYS A 588 -2.89 -30.40 4.25
N LEU A 589 -3.46 -29.72 5.23
CA LEU A 589 -3.17 -29.95 6.64
C LEU A 589 -4.37 -30.53 7.39
N ASN A 590 -4.14 -31.58 8.16
CA ASN A 590 -5.09 -32.11 9.13
C ASN A 590 -4.80 -31.49 10.50
N THR A 591 -5.41 -30.32 10.76
CA THR A 591 -5.23 -29.57 12.01
C THR A 591 -5.72 -30.33 13.25
N ALA A 592 -6.71 -31.20 13.12
CA ALA A 592 -7.17 -32.06 14.23
C ALA A 592 -6.12 -33.11 14.61
N ALA A 593 -5.48 -33.74 13.62
CA ALA A 593 -4.38 -34.66 13.84
C ALA A 593 -3.12 -33.95 14.41
N LEU A 594 -2.93 -32.67 14.10
CA LEU A 594 -1.87 -31.85 14.69
C LEU A 594 -2.16 -31.50 16.16
N ALA A 595 -3.41 -31.15 16.49
CA ALA A 595 -3.83 -30.84 17.86
C ALA A 595 -3.66 -32.04 18.81
N GLY A 596 -3.91 -33.25 18.34
CA GLY A 596 -3.80 -34.48 19.13
C GLY A 596 -2.38 -34.95 19.46
N ARG A 597 -1.32 -34.23 19.03
CA ARG A 597 0.09 -34.65 19.15
C ARG A 597 0.82 -34.18 20.40
N GLY A 598 0.13 -33.49 21.31
CA GLY A 598 0.74 -32.91 22.52
C GLY A 598 1.54 -31.65 22.21
N GLU A 599 2.59 -31.73 21.38
CA GLU A 599 3.41 -30.58 20.99
C GLU A 599 3.19 -30.20 19.51
N VAL A 600 2.63 -29.01 19.29
CA VAL A 600 2.41 -28.43 17.96
C VAL A 600 3.63 -27.57 17.59
N PRO A 601 4.26 -27.79 16.41
CA PRO A 601 5.36 -26.95 15.93
C PRO A 601 5.02 -25.45 15.97
N ALA A 602 5.97 -24.61 16.40
CA ALA A 602 5.73 -23.19 16.68
C ALA A 602 5.01 -22.44 15.54
N LEU A 603 5.44 -22.66 14.29
CA LEU A 603 4.83 -22.08 13.09
C LEU A 603 3.35 -22.46 12.91
N LEU A 604 2.93 -23.67 13.31
CA LEU A 604 1.58 -24.19 13.11
C LEU A 604 0.61 -23.86 14.26
N ARG A 605 1.10 -23.23 15.34
CA ARG A 605 0.28 -22.94 16.52
C ARG A 605 -0.90 -22.00 16.22
N GLY A 606 -0.74 -21.08 15.25
CA GLY A 606 -1.82 -20.19 14.79
C GLY A 606 -3.02 -20.98 14.25
N LEU A 607 -2.77 -21.90 13.32
CA LEU A 607 -3.79 -22.74 12.67
C LEU A 607 -4.52 -23.71 13.61
N VAL A 608 -3.88 -24.13 14.71
CA VAL A 608 -4.48 -25.08 15.66
C VAL A 608 -5.30 -24.38 16.74
N ARG A 609 -4.88 -23.18 17.19
CA ARG A 609 -5.57 -22.40 18.24
C ARG A 609 -6.90 -21.79 17.78
N GLU A 610 -7.00 -21.36 16.52
CA GLU A 610 -8.25 -20.82 15.95
C GLU A 610 -9.45 -21.77 16.10
N ARG A 611 -9.22 -23.09 16.18
CA ARG A 611 -10.30 -24.09 16.31
C ARG A 611 -10.71 -24.38 17.76
N ALA A 612 -9.85 -24.10 18.73
CA ALA A 612 -10.15 -24.30 20.16
C ALA A 612 -10.94 -23.13 20.76
N ALA A 613 -10.86 -21.94 20.15
CA ALA A 613 -11.57 -20.73 20.58
C ALA A 613 -12.89 -20.46 19.83
N ALA A 614 -13.28 -21.30 18.86
CA ALA A 614 -14.48 -21.08 18.06
C ALA A 614 -15.71 -21.76 18.71
N PRO A 615 -16.73 -21.00 19.20
CA PRO A 615 -18.06 -21.57 19.39
C PRO A 615 -18.67 -21.93 18.03
N PRO A 616 -19.57 -22.92 17.96
CA PRO A 616 -20.10 -23.43 16.69
C PRO A 616 -20.92 -22.35 15.97
N ARG A 617 -20.39 -21.79 14.88
CA ARG A 617 -21.15 -20.96 13.94
C ARG A 617 -21.77 -21.84 12.83
N PRO A 618 -23.06 -21.68 12.50
CA PRO A 618 -23.66 -22.37 11.37
C PRO A 618 -23.16 -21.78 10.04
N ALA A 619 -23.03 -22.66 9.04
CA ALA A 619 -22.40 -22.40 7.75
C ALA A 619 -23.13 -21.37 6.86
N SER A 620 -22.29 -20.57 6.18
CA SER A 620 -22.41 -20.04 4.82
C SER A 620 -23.72 -19.39 4.34
N GLY A 621 -23.67 -18.07 4.12
CA GLY A 621 -24.55 -17.32 3.23
C GLY A 621 -23.97 -15.94 2.93
N THR A 622 -23.80 -15.65 1.65
CA THR A 622 -23.46 -14.37 0.99
C THR A 622 -23.77 -13.10 1.78
N ALA A 623 -22.82 -12.15 1.76
CA ALA A 623 -22.98 -10.79 2.26
C ALA A 623 -24.02 -9.99 1.45
N ALA A 624 -25.28 -10.28 1.70
CA ALA A 624 -26.31 -9.26 1.80
C ALA A 624 -26.50 -9.02 3.30
N ARG A 625 -26.66 -7.75 3.72
CA ARG A 625 -27.00 -7.39 5.10
C ARG A 625 -28.06 -8.34 5.63
N ARG A 626 -27.73 -9.11 6.67
CA ARG A 626 -28.71 -9.87 7.43
C ARG A 626 -29.50 -8.86 8.26
N ASP A 627 -30.70 -8.52 7.79
CA ASP A 627 -31.77 -8.04 8.66
C ASP A 627 -32.05 -9.14 9.69
N GLY A 628 -31.50 -9.02 10.91
CA GLY A 628 -31.74 -10.00 11.97
C GLY A 628 -30.74 -10.09 13.13
N GLU A 629 -29.57 -9.43 13.10
CA GLU A 629 -28.82 -9.19 14.34
C GLU A 629 -29.41 -7.99 15.08
N PRO A 630 -29.63 -8.05 16.41
CA PRO A 630 -30.05 -6.87 17.16
C PRO A 630 -28.93 -5.81 17.06
N GLY A 631 -29.22 -4.69 16.38
CA GLY A 631 -28.28 -3.57 16.25
C GLY A 631 -27.77 -3.10 17.62
N PHE A 632 -26.58 -2.47 17.66
CA PHE A 632 -25.94 -2.02 18.90
C PHE A 632 -26.91 -1.28 19.83
N ALA A 633 -27.75 -0.39 19.28
CA ALA A 633 -28.81 0.32 20.01
C ALA A 633 -29.79 -0.60 20.76
N ARG A 634 -30.16 -1.75 20.20
CA ARG A 634 -31.07 -2.71 20.84
C ARG A 634 -30.38 -3.51 21.95
N ARG A 635 -29.12 -3.93 21.74
CA ARG A 635 -28.32 -4.59 22.77
C ARG A 635 -28.07 -3.67 23.96
N LEU A 636 -27.85 -2.38 23.69
CA LEU A 636 -27.66 -1.37 24.72
C LEU A 636 -28.95 -1.11 25.51
N ALA A 637 -30.11 -1.04 24.82
CA ALA A 637 -31.43 -0.86 25.45
C ALA A 637 -31.83 -2.04 26.37
N GLU A 638 -31.42 -3.26 26.03
CA GLU A 638 -31.73 -4.48 26.79
C GLU A 638 -30.71 -4.76 27.92
N ALA A 639 -29.57 -4.06 27.97
CA ALA A 639 -28.49 -4.28 28.94
C ALA A 639 -28.69 -3.53 30.28
N GLY A 640 -28.23 -4.13 31.38
CA GLY A 640 -28.14 -3.45 32.69
C GLY A 640 -26.99 -2.43 32.75
N PRO A 641 -26.97 -1.49 33.72
CA PRO A 641 -25.98 -0.39 33.75
C PRO A 641 -24.51 -0.81 33.65
N ALA A 642 -24.12 -1.88 34.36
CA ALA A 642 -22.75 -2.41 34.31
C ALA A 642 -22.42 -3.12 32.99
N GLU A 643 -23.42 -3.72 32.35
CA GLU A 643 -23.29 -4.40 31.07
C GLU A 643 -23.24 -3.39 29.91
N ARG A 644 -23.97 -2.27 30.01
CA ARG A 644 -23.88 -1.15 29.07
C ARG A 644 -22.48 -0.54 29.02
N ALA A 645 -21.90 -0.23 30.17
CA ALA A 645 -20.55 0.35 30.24
C ALA A 645 -19.52 -0.58 29.57
N ARG A 646 -19.64 -1.89 29.79
CA ARG A 646 -18.79 -2.89 29.14
C ARG A 646 -19.02 -2.96 27.63
N LEU A 647 -20.27 -2.99 27.18
CA LEU A 647 -20.60 -3.01 25.75
C LEU A 647 -20.09 -1.77 25.00
N VAL A 648 -20.16 -0.60 25.63
CA VAL A 648 -19.66 0.65 25.06
C VAL A 648 -18.12 0.67 25.05
N LEU A 649 -17.46 0.16 26.09
CA LEU A 649 -16.00 0.02 26.10
C LEU A 649 -15.53 -0.96 25.02
N ASP A 650 -16.16 -2.13 24.92
CA ASP A 650 -15.86 -3.13 23.90
C ASP A 650 -16.03 -2.51 22.50
N LEU A 651 -17.08 -1.70 22.28
CA LEU A 651 -17.29 -0.96 21.03
C LEU A 651 -16.16 0.03 20.73
N VAL A 652 -15.75 0.83 21.73
CA VAL A 652 -14.66 1.80 21.57
C VAL A 652 -13.35 1.10 21.24
N CYS A 653 -13.00 0.03 21.95
CA CYS A 653 -11.80 -0.75 21.70
C CYS A 653 -11.84 -1.46 20.34
N GLU A 654 -13.00 -1.98 19.92
CA GLU A 654 -13.18 -2.61 18.61
C GLU A 654 -12.95 -1.62 17.47
N HIS A 655 -13.59 -0.46 17.52
CA HIS A 655 -13.37 0.56 16.48
C HIS A 655 -11.97 1.16 16.55
N ALA A 656 -11.39 1.34 17.73
CA ALA A 656 -10.03 1.83 17.86
C ALA A 656 -9.01 0.84 17.26
N ALA A 657 -9.19 -0.45 17.52
CA ALA A 657 -8.37 -1.51 16.93
C ALA A 657 -8.49 -1.52 15.40
N ALA A 658 -9.72 -1.42 14.88
CA ALA A 658 -9.96 -1.41 13.44
C ALA A 658 -9.32 -0.20 12.73
N VAL A 659 -9.38 1.00 13.32
CA VAL A 659 -8.71 2.21 12.80
C VAL A 659 -7.18 2.04 12.78
N LEU A 660 -6.62 1.41 13.81
CA LEU A 660 -5.18 1.13 13.89
C LEU A 660 -4.74 -0.06 13.02
N GLY A 661 -5.68 -0.86 12.51
CA GLY A 661 -5.42 -2.08 11.74
C GLY A 661 -5.04 -3.29 12.61
N HIS A 662 -5.44 -3.28 13.88
CA HIS A 662 -5.32 -4.42 14.77
C HIS A 662 -6.53 -5.35 14.62
N GLY A 663 -6.27 -6.66 14.47
CA GLY A 663 -7.32 -7.67 14.32
C GLY A 663 -7.95 -8.13 15.65
N ASP A 664 -7.46 -7.63 16.79
CA ASP A 664 -7.94 -7.99 18.13
C ASP A 664 -8.14 -6.74 18.99
N ALA A 665 -9.39 -6.47 19.38
CA ALA A 665 -9.77 -5.37 20.26
C ALA A 665 -9.27 -5.56 21.71
N GLY A 666 -9.09 -6.81 22.15
CA GLY A 666 -8.61 -7.14 23.50
C GLY A 666 -7.12 -6.87 23.70
N ALA A 667 -6.40 -6.52 22.63
CA ALA A 667 -5.00 -6.12 22.68
C ALA A 667 -4.80 -4.64 23.05
N LEU A 668 -5.87 -3.83 23.04
CA LEU A 668 -5.79 -2.41 23.40
C LEU A 668 -5.97 -2.22 24.91
N PRO A 669 -4.97 -1.66 25.62
CA PRO A 669 -5.12 -1.29 27.02
C PRO A 669 -6.13 -0.13 27.16
N PRO A 670 -7.20 -0.29 27.95
CA PRO A 670 -8.31 0.67 28.01
C PRO A 670 -7.95 2.01 28.67
N ASP A 671 -6.87 2.03 29.45
CA ASP A 671 -6.40 3.20 30.20
C ASP A 671 -5.23 3.92 29.52
N GLU A 672 -4.70 3.39 28.41
CA GLU A 672 -3.59 4.02 27.67
C GLU A 672 -4.13 5.14 26.77
N ALA A 673 -3.37 6.22 26.67
CA ALA A 673 -3.79 7.36 25.87
C ALA A 673 -3.82 6.99 24.38
N PHE A 674 -4.84 7.43 23.64
CA PHE A 674 -4.95 7.20 22.18
C PHE A 674 -3.67 7.61 21.43
N LYS A 675 -3.02 8.69 21.86
CA LYS A 675 -1.74 9.16 21.30
C LYS A 675 -0.60 8.15 21.46
N GLU A 676 -0.52 7.48 22.60
CA GLU A 676 0.48 6.44 22.88
C GLU A 676 0.17 5.16 22.09
N LEU A 677 -1.12 4.87 21.90
CA LEU A 677 -1.62 3.81 21.02
C LEU A 677 -1.39 4.08 19.52
N GLY A 678 -0.93 5.28 19.15
CA GLY A 678 -0.57 5.65 17.79
C GLY A 678 -1.69 6.35 16.99
N PHE A 679 -2.70 6.90 17.67
CA PHE A 679 -3.65 7.82 17.04
C PHE A 679 -2.99 9.16 16.69
N ASP A 680 -3.43 9.68 15.56
CA ASP A 680 -3.16 11.00 15.04
C ASP A 680 -4.48 11.70 14.67
N SER A 681 -4.41 12.93 14.16
CA SER A 681 -5.58 13.74 13.83
C SER A 681 -6.52 13.08 12.82
N LEU A 682 -5.99 12.27 11.89
CA LEU A 682 -6.78 11.65 10.82
C LEU A 682 -7.47 10.36 11.30
N THR A 683 -6.73 9.53 12.03
CA THR A 683 -7.28 8.32 12.68
C THR A 683 -8.29 8.67 13.78
N SER A 684 -8.15 9.82 14.44
CA SER A 684 -9.10 10.33 15.44
C SER A 684 -10.46 10.70 14.82
N VAL A 685 -10.43 11.34 13.64
CA VAL A 685 -11.65 11.64 12.85
C VAL A 685 -12.32 10.36 12.39
N GLU A 686 -11.55 9.37 11.95
CA GLU A 686 -12.07 8.07 11.54
C GLU A 686 -12.78 7.35 12.71
N LEU A 687 -12.17 7.30 13.90
CA LEU A 687 -12.79 6.70 15.09
C LEU A 687 -14.08 7.42 15.48
N ARG A 688 -14.08 8.75 15.50
CA ARG A 688 -15.28 9.56 15.75
C ARG A 688 -16.39 9.25 14.76
N ASN A 689 -16.09 9.21 13.46
CA ASN A 689 -17.08 8.93 12.41
C ASN A 689 -17.70 7.54 12.57
N ARG A 690 -16.87 6.53 12.88
CA ARG A 690 -17.32 5.16 13.17
C ARG A 690 -18.25 5.12 14.38
N LEU A 691 -17.84 5.73 15.49
CA LEU A 691 -18.64 5.78 16.72
C LEU A 691 -19.95 6.55 16.51
N ALA A 692 -19.94 7.68 15.82
CA ALA A 692 -21.15 8.46 15.53
C ALA A 692 -22.15 7.66 14.67
N LYS A 693 -21.65 6.89 13.68
CA LYS A 693 -22.47 6.04 12.82
C LYS A 693 -23.15 4.90 13.60
N GLU A 694 -22.39 4.22 14.47
CA GLU A 694 -22.91 3.06 15.21
C GLU A 694 -23.80 3.45 16.41
N THR A 695 -23.49 4.58 17.05
CA THR A 695 -24.25 5.07 18.22
C THR A 695 -25.43 5.98 17.83
N GLY A 696 -25.44 6.52 16.60
CA GLY A 696 -26.40 7.54 16.16
C GLY A 696 -26.20 8.89 16.84
N LEU A 697 -25.14 9.07 17.63
CA LEU A 697 -24.85 10.31 18.34
C LEU A 697 -24.19 11.33 17.41
N ARG A 698 -24.50 12.61 17.63
CA ARG A 698 -23.69 13.71 17.12
C ARG A 698 -22.49 13.89 18.05
N LEU A 699 -21.35 13.37 17.62
CA LEU A 699 -20.11 13.46 18.38
C LEU A 699 -19.35 14.72 17.98
N PRO A 700 -19.00 15.61 18.94
CA PRO A 700 -18.14 16.75 18.65
C PRO A 700 -16.81 16.20 18.16
N ALA A 701 -16.11 16.92 17.29
CA ALA A 701 -14.83 16.38 16.86
C ALA A 701 -13.87 16.21 18.08
N GLY A 702 -14.02 17.04 19.14
CA GLY A 702 -13.19 17.22 20.36
C GLY A 702 -12.99 15.98 21.19
N LEU A 703 -13.80 14.98 20.89
CA LEU A 703 -14.17 13.91 21.80
C LEU A 703 -12.96 13.10 22.27
N LEU A 704 -12.02 12.78 21.37
CA LEU A 704 -10.82 12.00 21.74
C LEU A 704 -9.79 12.83 22.52
N PHE A 705 -9.87 14.16 22.50
CA PHE A 705 -9.04 15.00 23.35
C PHE A 705 -9.63 15.14 24.74
N ASP A 706 -10.92 15.47 24.81
CA ASP A 706 -11.65 15.58 26.08
C ASP A 706 -11.69 14.24 26.82
N HIS A 707 -11.58 13.14 26.07
CA HIS A 707 -11.56 11.77 26.56
C HIS A 707 -10.39 10.99 25.95
N PRO A 708 -9.17 11.16 26.50
CA PRO A 708 -7.93 10.74 25.85
C PRO A 708 -7.63 9.24 25.91
N THR A 709 -8.46 8.45 26.60
CA THR A 709 -8.30 6.99 26.71
C THR A 709 -9.58 6.27 26.24
N PRO A 710 -9.48 5.01 25.76
CA PRO A 710 -10.66 4.20 25.44
C PRO A 710 -11.70 4.15 26.57
N GLN A 711 -11.25 4.05 27.83
CA GLN A 711 -12.13 4.04 29.00
C GLN A 711 -12.85 5.38 29.19
N ALA A 712 -12.12 6.51 29.15
CA ALA A 712 -12.73 7.83 29.31
C ALA A 712 -13.75 8.12 28.21
N LEU A 713 -13.46 7.67 26.98
CA LEU A 713 -14.37 7.81 25.85
C LEU A 713 -15.61 6.95 26.01
N ALA A 714 -15.46 5.71 26.47
CA ALA A 714 -16.57 4.81 26.75
C ALA A 714 -17.50 5.35 27.84
N ASP A 715 -16.94 5.95 28.90
CA ASP A 715 -17.72 6.56 29.98
C ASP A 715 -18.54 7.75 29.45
N ARG A 716 -17.95 8.57 28.58
CA ARG A 716 -18.65 9.69 27.94
C ARG A 716 -19.79 9.20 27.05
N LEU A 717 -19.53 8.23 26.18
CA LEU A 717 -20.54 7.67 25.30
C LEU A 717 -21.68 7.02 26.09
N THR A 718 -21.37 6.31 27.18
CA THR A 718 -22.37 5.72 28.08
C THR A 718 -23.27 6.81 28.68
N THR A 719 -22.71 7.96 29.05
CA THR A 719 -23.47 9.11 29.57
C THR A 719 -24.38 9.72 28.49
N LEU A 720 -23.86 9.92 27.27
CA LEU A 720 -24.62 10.48 26.15
C LEU A 720 -25.77 9.56 25.71
N LEU A 721 -25.53 8.25 25.65
CA LEU A 721 -26.53 7.25 25.30
C LEU A 721 -27.61 7.15 26.38
N SER A 722 -27.23 7.23 27.66
CA SER A 722 -28.19 7.21 28.77
C SER A 722 -29.04 8.49 28.87
N ALA A 723 -28.52 9.64 28.40
CA ALA A 723 -29.28 10.88 28.32
C ALA A 723 -30.31 10.89 27.19
N ASN A 724 -30.06 10.14 26.11
CA ASN A 724 -30.97 10.00 24.97
C ASN A 724 -32.09 8.96 25.22
N ASP A 725 -31.93 8.10 26.25
CA ASP A 725 -32.93 7.14 26.74
C ASP A 725 -33.93 7.75 27.73
N ALA A 726 -33.76 9.02 28.13
CA ALA A 726 -34.76 9.71 28.96
C ALA A 726 -36.01 10.02 28.11
N PRO A 727 -37.24 9.69 28.56
CA PRO A 727 -38.43 10.00 27.81
C PRO A 727 -38.56 11.52 27.66
N ALA A 728 -38.50 12.01 26.42
CA ALA A 728 -38.87 13.37 26.09
C ALA A 728 -40.33 13.61 26.52
N THR A 729 -40.52 14.40 27.57
CA THR A 729 -41.83 15.00 27.87
C THR A 729 -42.19 15.92 26.71
N PRO A 730 -43.35 15.74 26.06
CA PRO A 730 -43.77 16.61 24.97
C PRO A 730 -44.18 17.97 25.55
N ASP A 731 -43.49 19.03 25.15
CA ASP A 731 -44.03 20.39 25.23
C ASP A 731 -44.81 20.66 23.92
N PRO A 732 -46.06 21.13 23.96
CA PRO A 732 -46.87 21.27 22.76
C PRO A 732 -46.59 22.60 22.05
N GLU A 733 -46.56 22.51 20.72
CA GLU A 733 -46.91 23.58 19.76
C GLU A 733 -45.83 24.60 19.35
N ALA A 734 -45.21 24.39 18.17
CA ALA A 734 -44.93 25.45 17.19
C ALA A 734 -44.66 24.85 15.79
N ALA A 735 -45.51 25.22 14.82
CA ALA A 735 -45.41 24.89 13.39
C ALA A 735 -44.34 25.76 12.67
N PRO A 736 -43.92 25.41 11.43
CA PRO A 736 -42.71 25.94 10.82
C PRO A 736 -42.96 27.26 10.06
N THR A 737 -42.09 28.25 10.25
CA THR A 737 -42.00 29.43 9.37
C THR A 737 -40.57 29.70 8.94
N LYS A 738 -40.40 29.90 7.62
CA LYS A 738 -39.13 30.21 6.91
C LYS A 738 -38.54 31.57 7.34
N PRO A 739 -37.21 31.77 7.30
CA PRO A 739 -36.59 33.05 7.64
C PRO A 739 -36.25 33.91 6.41
N GLN A 740 -36.43 35.23 6.58
CA GLN A 740 -35.67 36.31 5.91
C GLN A 740 -35.66 37.57 6.81
N PRO A 741 -34.72 38.52 6.63
CA PRO A 741 -33.79 38.96 7.70
C PRO A 741 -33.99 40.41 8.20
N SER A 742 -33.51 40.70 9.43
CA SER A 742 -32.70 41.90 9.77
C SER A 742 -32.46 42.07 11.29
N GLY A 743 -31.19 42.30 11.69
CA GLY A 743 -30.77 43.36 12.63
C GLY A 743 -30.68 43.11 14.15
N ALA A 744 -29.44 42.92 14.65
CA ALA A 744 -28.79 43.29 15.94
C ALA A 744 -29.59 43.17 17.28
N SER A 745 -29.09 42.66 18.42
CA SER A 745 -27.74 42.41 18.98
C SER A 745 -27.85 41.55 20.25
N GLU A 746 -26.77 40.81 20.59
CA GLU A 746 -26.41 40.22 21.92
C GLU A 746 -27.29 39.04 22.45
N ILE A 747 -26.82 37.83 22.77
CA ILE A 747 -25.51 37.24 23.12
C ILE A 747 -25.43 35.80 22.58
N ASP A 748 -24.25 35.42 22.10
CA ASP A 748 -23.85 34.15 21.46
C ASP A 748 -23.52 33.03 22.48
N PHE A 749 -24.00 31.81 22.22
CA PHE A 749 -23.67 30.58 22.97
C PHE A 749 -23.53 29.33 22.08
N GLU A 750 -23.32 29.48 20.76
CA GLU A 750 -23.03 28.33 19.86
C GLU A 750 -21.78 28.56 18.99
N SER A 751 -20.81 29.32 19.50
CA SER A 751 -19.43 29.21 19.07
C SER A 751 -18.76 27.99 19.72
N LEU A 752 -18.42 27.00 18.89
CA LEU A 752 -17.28 26.07 18.94
C LEU A 752 -17.55 25.01 17.85
N ASP A 753 -17.19 25.37 16.61
CA ASP A 753 -17.37 24.55 15.41
C ASP A 753 -16.18 23.58 15.22
N ALA A 754 -16.13 22.90 14.08
CA ALA A 754 -15.11 21.93 13.73
C ALA A 754 -13.64 22.46 13.79
N GLN A 755 -13.41 23.77 13.98
CA GLN A 755 -12.06 24.36 14.14
C GLN A 755 -11.35 23.98 15.43
N SER A 756 -12.03 23.87 16.59
CA SER A 756 -11.37 23.57 17.89
C SER A 756 -10.65 22.22 17.96
N LEU A 757 -10.81 21.47 16.89
CA LEU A 757 -10.36 20.13 16.67
C LEU A 757 -9.23 19.96 15.71
N ILE A 758 -9.02 21.00 14.93
CA ILE A 758 -7.81 21.22 14.20
C ILE A 758 -6.84 22.01 15.11
N ASP A 759 -7.35 22.90 15.98
CA ASP A 759 -6.58 23.65 16.99
C ASP A 759 -5.74 22.76 17.93
N LEU A 760 -6.12 21.50 18.10
CA LEU A 760 -5.40 20.56 18.96
C LEU A 760 -4.63 19.46 18.19
N ALA A 761 -4.83 19.38 16.87
CA ALA A 761 -4.02 18.54 15.98
C ALA A 761 -2.58 19.06 15.84
N LEU A 762 -2.34 20.31 16.25
CA LEU A 762 -1.15 21.07 15.94
C LEU A 762 -0.46 21.61 17.22
N GLY A 763 -1.20 21.98 18.28
CA GLY A 763 -0.64 22.52 19.52
C GLY A 763 -0.50 21.48 20.64
N GLY A 764 0.70 21.32 21.21
CA GLY A 764 0.91 20.42 22.34
C GLY A 764 2.17 20.69 23.15
N SER A 765 2.16 21.78 23.94
CA SER A 765 2.61 21.82 25.35
C SER A 765 2.58 23.27 25.86
N ASP A 766 1.75 23.53 26.88
CA ASP A 766 1.88 24.70 27.76
C ASP A 766 2.19 24.13 29.16
N ASP A 767 3.48 24.05 29.51
CA ASP A 767 3.95 23.79 30.87
C ASP A 767 4.57 25.08 31.40
N GLY A 768 3.76 25.88 32.10
CA GLY A 768 4.22 27.01 32.90
C GLY A 768 5.01 26.53 34.14
N PRO A 769 5.98 27.33 34.63
CA PRO A 769 6.99 26.86 35.57
C PRO A 769 6.44 26.74 36.99
N GLY A 770 6.36 25.51 37.49
CA GLY A 770 6.10 25.20 38.89
C GLY A 770 7.35 25.35 39.76
N ASP A 771 7.39 26.43 40.52
CA ASP A 771 8.30 26.68 41.64
C ASP A 771 8.47 25.45 42.55
N ARG A 772 9.71 24.96 42.66
CA ARG A 772 10.14 24.09 43.77
C ARG A 772 11.53 24.49 44.24
N SER A 773 11.54 25.46 45.15
CA SER A 773 12.55 25.55 46.20
C SER A 773 12.50 24.31 47.11
N GLY A 774 13.66 23.70 47.40
CA GLY A 774 13.73 22.57 48.34
C GLY A 774 15.05 21.79 48.34
N ASN A 775 16.03 22.31 49.08
CA ASN A 775 17.25 21.69 49.62
C ASN A 775 17.39 20.14 49.66
N GLY A 776 18.58 19.67 49.25
CA GLY A 776 19.42 18.74 50.05
C GLY A 776 19.52 17.27 49.59
N PRO A 777 20.61 16.55 49.98
CA PRO A 777 21.66 16.16 49.04
C PRO A 777 21.97 14.65 48.97
N ASP A 778 22.89 14.34 48.03
CA ASP A 778 23.84 13.20 47.94
C ASP A 778 23.33 11.77 48.17
N PHE A 779 23.36 10.96 47.10
CA PHE A 779 24.31 9.84 46.91
C PHE A 779 24.29 9.31 45.48
#